data_AF-A0A5K7Z0P3-F1
#
_entry.id   AF-A0A5K7Z0P3-F1
#
_cell.length_a   1.000
_cell.length_b   1.000
_cell.length_c   1.000
_cell.angle_alpha   90.00
_cell.angle_beta   90.00
_cell.angle_gamma   90.00
#
_symmetry.space_group_name_H-M   'P 1'
#
loop_
_entity.id
_entity.type
_entity.pdbx_description
1 polymer ?
#
loop_
_entity_poly.entity_id
_entity_poly.type
_entity_poly.pdbx_seq_one_letter_code
_entity_poly.pdbx_strand_id
1 'polypeptide(L)'
;MRISKIKMVVLLLLYSLIFNQGSEAYDNEYTHPYINEKAVKENPKVNTILKESVGLTEGIETKFCGKEIWEWIRDGGIQEDEPEWRCFRHFHDPLNASWDDAGLLSLYKSMIYWAQTPDPGNDYDLYNEYSWLLAREYYHQALLTGSEEQYAKTFRSLGQLMHLVSDAALPAHVRNDAHPKFFEEITIYDDSDPYENWVENNHKKIKKIEYERFTVDQAIFDMAVENSSAPIPISALWDHDEYQKDGSNLPDGWNNTIGLAEYTNANFWTEDTRDDYPHPILSDTDYKDKWLNPEIVDGEDGQEDRRVYFSKQEGEPIEHFVAADYWHYQLYIFNKPEVKYSFFLDEECHRDYAEKLIPRAIGYSAALLDYFFRGQMQVTARPYFYDNSLYTINLKIENTTPSEETMSAGTFTLVFRYTPAGGSPDGSDDIFVPASQQADCTELLFNDSMDLWFYPSDEIPIECLDSVKCTLAFQGTLGNETGAVVGKVFTPGTILFNEEWDQGLTDSHPWESTPDSQNEDNGTSTKTVADGRLTMELVRNADFETARVNDLWMDFTVNGSEGLLIPEGTDLQFIIEEMSTTSSDSPVANHIMGLNFNEGLMLQYSDQGPYLYWNDTTLYLQFTPGQIIADNIHSLFQNAGISIPDPLYLEDISLLQQVHDSAGAYQLFMEVDAIRLVGPK
;
A
#
# COMPACT_ATOMS: atom_id res chain seq x y z
N MET A 1 -39.32 22.62 -25.04
CA MET A 1 -40.26 23.68 -24.60
C MET A 1 -39.83 24.13 -23.21
N ARG A 2 -39.20 25.30 -23.05
CA ARG A 2 -38.52 25.73 -21.80
C ARG A 2 -39.39 25.56 -20.55
N ILE A 3 -39.00 24.63 -19.68
CA ILE A 3 -39.47 24.59 -18.29
C ILE A 3 -38.65 25.65 -17.55
N SER A 4 -39.29 26.61 -16.87
CA SER A 4 -38.55 27.63 -16.14
C SER A 4 -37.83 27.00 -14.93
N LYS A 5 -36.68 27.56 -14.50
CA LYS A 5 -35.95 27.12 -13.29
C LYS A 5 -36.89 26.91 -12.08
N ILE A 6 -37.95 27.74 -11.94
CA ILE A 6 -39.00 27.59 -10.91
C ILE A 6 -39.85 26.32 -11.09
N LYS A 7 -40.22 25.94 -12.31
CA LYS A 7 -41.01 24.72 -12.57
C LYS A 7 -40.16 23.46 -12.39
N MET A 8 -38.87 23.51 -12.72
CA MET A 8 -37.93 22.41 -12.51
C MET A 8 -37.67 22.18 -11.02
N VAL A 9 -37.44 23.25 -10.25
CA VAL A 9 -37.35 23.21 -8.77
C VAL A 9 -38.64 22.69 -8.14
N VAL A 10 -39.82 23.08 -8.65
CA VAL A 10 -41.11 22.56 -8.15
C VAL A 10 -41.31 21.09 -8.53
N LEU A 11 -40.86 20.65 -9.71
CA LEU A 11 -40.89 19.22 -10.09
C LEU A 11 -39.95 18.39 -9.22
N LEU A 12 -38.70 18.82 -9.03
CA LEU A 12 -37.70 18.12 -8.21
C LEU A 12 -38.08 18.11 -6.71
N LEU A 13 -38.67 19.18 -6.18
CA LEU A 13 -39.23 19.21 -4.81
C LEU A 13 -40.50 18.37 -4.65
N LEU A 14 -41.32 18.22 -5.70
CA LEU A 14 -42.45 17.28 -5.70
C LEU A 14 -41.97 15.82 -5.85
N TYR A 15 -40.81 15.63 -6.45
CA TYR A 15 -40.16 14.33 -6.69
C TYR A 15 -39.44 13.79 -5.45
N SER A 16 -38.75 14.65 -4.68
CA SER A 16 -38.19 14.28 -3.37
C SER A 16 -39.27 13.85 -2.36
N LEU A 17 -40.54 14.17 -2.63
CA LEU A 17 -41.71 13.75 -1.85
C LEU A 17 -42.41 12.50 -2.43
N ILE A 18 -42.08 12.06 -3.65
CA ILE A 18 -42.80 11.03 -4.43
C ILE A 18 -41.81 10.26 -5.36
N PHE A 19 -41.03 9.32 -4.79
CA PHE A 19 -40.34 8.18 -5.46
C PHE A 19 -39.05 8.40 -6.30
N ASN A 20 -38.18 7.36 -6.22
CA ASN A 20 -36.89 7.10 -6.88
C ASN A 20 -37.01 6.96 -8.41
N GLN A 21 -36.38 7.83 -9.20
CA GLN A 21 -35.68 7.55 -10.49
C GLN A 21 -34.79 8.77 -10.81
N GLY A 22 -33.50 8.54 -11.08
CA GLY A 22 -32.47 9.58 -11.14
C GLY A 22 -32.02 9.97 -12.56
N SER A 23 -31.14 10.97 -12.60
CA SER A 23 -30.22 11.26 -13.71
C SER A 23 -29.08 10.27 -13.58
N GLU A 24 -28.96 9.32 -14.49
CA GLU A 24 -27.79 8.42 -14.48
C GLU A 24 -26.55 9.21 -14.94
N ALA A 25 -25.37 8.73 -14.52
CA ALA A 25 -24.07 9.09 -15.08
C ALA A 25 -23.67 8.04 -16.11
N TYR A 26 -22.43 8.06 -16.64
CA TYR A 26 -21.91 7.05 -17.59
C TYR A 26 -22.51 5.67 -17.31
N ASP A 27 -23.12 5.03 -18.31
CA ASP A 27 -23.90 3.81 -18.05
C ASP A 27 -23.20 2.81 -17.10
N ASN A 28 -23.93 2.46 -16.04
CA ASN A 28 -23.47 1.62 -14.95
C ASN A 28 -23.22 0.17 -15.40
N GLU A 29 -23.77 -0.28 -16.54
CA GLU A 29 -23.56 -1.63 -17.07
C GLU A 29 -22.24 -1.78 -17.84
N TYR A 30 -21.80 -0.76 -18.57
CA TYR A 30 -20.70 -0.86 -19.53
C TYR A 30 -19.58 0.15 -19.31
N THR A 31 -19.87 1.42 -19.08
CA THR A 31 -18.85 2.48 -19.21
C THR A 31 -18.02 2.66 -17.95
N HIS A 32 -18.63 2.85 -16.78
CA HIS A 32 -17.88 2.87 -15.52
C HIS A 32 -17.10 1.58 -15.27
N PRO A 33 -17.69 0.38 -15.43
CA PRO A 33 -16.96 -0.88 -15.34
C PRO A 33 -15.74 -0.94 -16.25
N TYR A 34 -15.88 -0.46 -17.48
CA TYR A 34 -14.78 -0.44 -18.45
C TYR A 34 -13.66 0.51 -18.02
N ILE A 35 -13.98 1.74 -17.60
CA ILE A 35 -13.00 2.73 -17.12
C ILE A 35 -12.26 2.17 -15.90
N ASN A 36 -12.99 1.64 -14.93
CA ASN A 36 -12.41 1.08 -13.71
C ASN A 36 -11.51 -0.12 -13.99
N GLU A 37 -11.98 -1.07 -14.81
CA GLU A 37 -11.22 -2.24 -15.20
C GLU A 37 -9.93 -1.84 -15.94
N LYS A 38 -10.00 -0.87 -16.86
CA LYS A 38 -8.83 -0.36 -17.58
C LYS A 38 -7.84 0.32 -16.65
N ALA A 39 -8.31 1.20 -15.78
CA ALA A 39 -7.48 1.94 -14.84
C ALA A 39 -6.71 1.01 -13.90
N VAL A 40 -7.32 -0.08 -13.40
CA VAL A 40 -6.62 -1.04 -12.55
C VAL A 40 -5.73 -2.02 -13.34
N LYS A 41 -6.22 -2.61 -14.44
CA LYS A 41 -5.46 -3.64 -15.18
C LYS A 41 -4.28 -3.09 -15.96
N GLU A 42 -4.36 -1.83 -16.39
CA GLU A 42 -3.25 -1.16 -17.10
C GLU A 42 -2.32 -0.41 -16.13
N ASN A 43 -2.55 -0.46 -14.81
CA ASN A 43 -1.69 0.16 -13.82
C ASN A 43 -0.72 -0.87 -13.17
N PRO A 44 0.55 -0.93 -13.63
CA PRO A 44 1.52 -1.87 -13.08
C PRO A 44 1.92 -1.55 -11.64
N LYS A 45 1.88 -0.28 -11.22
CA LYS A 45 2.36 0.16 -9.90
C LYS A 45 1.52 -0.46 -8.78
N VAL A 46 0.20 -0.37 -8.89
CA VAL A 46 -0.73 -0.94 -7.90
C VAL A 46 -0.50 -2.45 -7.79
N ASN A 47 -0.40 -3.16 -8.92
CA ASN A 47 -0.16 -4.60 -8.90
C ASN A 47 1.18 -4.97 -8.24
N THR A 48 2.24 -4.20 -8.48
CA THR A 48 3.54 -4.37 -7.81
C THR A 48 3.43 -4.15 -6.30
N ILE A 49 2.79 -3.06 -5.86
CA ILE A 49 2.64 -2.72 -4.44
C ILE A 49 1.83 -3.80 -3.70
N LEU A 50 0.74 -4.29 -4.29
CA LEU A 50 -0.05 -5.36 -3.69
C LEU A 50 0.78 -6.64 -3.48
N LYS A 51 1.68 -6.96 -4.42
CA LYS A 51 2.56 -8.13 -4.33
C LYS A 51 3.71 -7.95 -3.35
N GLU A 52 4.45 -6.85 -3.46
CA GLU A 52 5.74 -6.66 -2.80
C GLU A 52 5.63 -5.99 -1.42
N SER A 53 4.57 -5.19 -1.20
CA SER A 53 4.34 -4.50 0.07
C SER A 53 3.19 -5.13 0.85
N VAL A 54 2.06 -5.44 0.22
CA VAL A 54 0.87 -5.97 0.93
C VAL A 54 0.89 -7.50 1.06
N GLY A 55 1.81 -8.19 0.37
CA GLY A 55 1.96 -9.64 0.45
C GLY A 55 0.85 -10.43 -0.27
N LEU A 56 0.05 -9.77 -1.12
CA LEU A 56 -0.95 -10.39 -1.97
C LEU A 56 -0.27 -10.91 -3.25
N THR A 57 0.24 -12.14 -3.19
CA THR A 57 1.16 -12.68 -4.22
C THR A 57 0.60 -12.72 -5.65
N GLU A 58 -0.72 -12.84 -5.81
CA GLU A 58 -1.41 -12.78 -7.11
C GLU A 58 -1.71 -11.34 -7.56
N GLY A 59 -1.41 -10.34 -6.72
CA GLY A 59 -1.66 -8.93 -6.98
C GLY A 59 -3.15 -8.68 -7.19
N ILE A 60 -3.51 -8.00 -8.29
CA ILE A 60 -4.92 -7.68 -8.62
C ILE A 60 -5.79 -8.91 -8.89
N GLU A 61 -5.21 -10.09 -9.10
CA GLU A 61 -5.92 -11.37 -9.29
C GLU A 61 -6.22 -12.07 -7.94
N THR A 62 -5.70 -11.54 -6.82
CA THR A 62 -5.97 -12.09 -5.49
C THR A 62 -7.48 -12.04 -5.20
N LYS A 63 -8.01 -13.13 -4.63
CA LYS A 63 -9.45 -13.26 -4.36
C LYS A 63 -9.81 -12.93 -2.91
N PHE A 64 -10.88 -12.16 -2.76
CA PHE A 64 -11.54 -11.90 -1.50
C PHE A 64 -13.04 -12.14 -1.67
N CYS A 65 -13.64 -12.94 -0.78
CA CYS A 65 -15.06 -13.28 -0.83
C CYS A 65 -15.49 -13.82 -2.22
N GLY A 66 -14.60 -14.60 -2.84
CA GLY A 66 -14.84 -15.27 -4.13
C GLY A 66 -14.66 -14.42 -5.40
N LYS A 67 -14.25 -13.15 -5.28
CA LYS A 67 -13.99 -12.25 -6.42
C LYS A 67 -12.55 -11.72 -6.41
N GLU A 68 -11.98 -11.50 -7.59
CA GLU A 68 -10.65 -10.91 -7.74
C GLU A 68 -10.68 -9.41 -7.41
N ILE A 69 -9.56 -8.83 -6.96
CA ILE A 69 -9.49 -7.40 -6.60
C ILE A 69 -9.99 -6.48 -7.72
N TRP A 70 -9.58 -6.75 -8.97
CA TRP A 70 -10.03 -5.94 -10.11
C TRP A 70 -11.54 -6.06 -10.34
N GLU A 71 -12.18 -7.18 -9.96
CA GLU A 71 -13.64 -7.33 -10.04
C GLU A 71 -14.34 -6.48 -8.97
N TRP A 72 -13.79 -6.39 -7.76
CA TRP A 72 -14.33 -5.50 -6.72
C TRP A 72 -14.26 -4.02 -7.14
N ILE A 73 -13.15 -3.60 -7.75
CA ILE A 73 -12.99 -2.24 -8.28
C ILE A 73 -13.98 -1.98 -9.44
N ARG A 74 -14.15 -2.96 -10.34
CA ARG A 74 -15.14 -2.88 -11.42
C ARG A 74 -16.56 -2.75 -10.86
N ASP A 75 -16.93 -3.62 -9.92
CA ASP A 75 -18.27 -3.68 -9.34
C ASP A 75 -18.59 -2.44 -8.49
N GLY A 76 -17.58 -1.83 -7.84
CA GLY A 76 -17.74 -0.53 -7.20
C GLY A 76 -18.14 0.56 -8.18
N GLY A 77 -17.62 0.52 -9.42
CA GLY A 77 -18.02 1.45 -10.48
C GLY A 77 -19.49 1.32 -10.88
N ILE A 78 -20.07 0.13 -10.76
CA ILE A 78 -21.50 -0.12 -11.01
C ILE A 78 -22.34 0.40 -9.84
N GLN A 79 -21.86 0.19 -8.62
CA GLN A 79 -22.64 0.37 -7.40
C GLN A 79 -22.73 1.82 -6.90
N GLU A 80 -21.94 2.75 -7.46
CA GLU A 80 -22.03 4.16 -7.06
C GLU A 80 -23.36 4.81 -7.49
N ASP A 81 -23.98 4.33 -8.58
CA ASP A 81 -25.32 4.73 -8.99
C ASP A 81 -26.45 4.01 -8.23
N GLU A 82 -26.11 3.08 -7.32
CA GLU A 82 -27.08 2.24 -6.63
C GLU A 82 -27.10 2.48 -5.11
N PRO A 83 -28.27 2.82 -4.52
CA PRO A 83 -29.53 3.12 -5.19
C PRO A 83 -29.51 4.44 -5.97
N GLU A 84 -30.40 4.57 -6.96
CA GLU A 84 -30.48 5.68 -7.92
C GLU A 84 -30.41 7.10 -7.35
N TRP A 85 -30.68 7.34 -6.06
CA TRP A 85 -30.57 8.69 -5.48
C TRP A 85 -29.13 9.18 -5.33
N ARG A 86 -28.13 8.27 -5.37
CA ARG A 86 -26.72 8.63 -5.22
C ARG A 86 -26.25 9.58 -6.33
N CYS A 87 -26.78 9.42 -7.53
CA CYS A 87 -26.45 10.22 -8.71
C CYS A 87 -26.65 11.74 -8.53
N PHE A 88 -27.55 12.16 -7.62
CA PHE A 88 -27.72 13.58 -7.31
C PHE A 88 -26.46 14.23 -6.72
N ARG A 89 -25.48 13.42 -6.29
CA ARG A 89 -24.18 13.85 -5.76
C ARG A 89 -23.04 13.73 -6.76
N HIS A 90 -23.33 13.35 -8.00
CA HIS A 90 -22.32 13.13 -9.05
C HIS A 90 -22.04 14.40 -9.87
N PHE A 91 -22.46 15.55 -9.37
CA PHE A 91 -22.31 16.84 -10.05
C PHE A 91 -21.29 17.71 -9.33
N HIS A 92 -20.50 18.44 -10.12
CA HIS A 92 -19.58 19.45 -9.62
C HIS A 92 -19.27 20.47 -10.71
N ASP A 93 -19.84 21.68 -10.57
CA ASP A 93 -19.54 22.81 -11.41
C ASP A 93 -18.35 23.62 -10.85
N PRO A 94 -17.17 23.56 -11.52
CA PRO A 94 -15.94 24.18 -11.03
C PRO A 94 -15.95 25.71 -11.12
N LEU A 95 -16.94 26.33 -11.76
CA LEU A 95 -17.04 27.80 -11.87
C LEU A 95 -17.95 28.43 -10.81
N ASN A 96 -18.45 27.63 -9.87
CA ASN A 96 -19.13 28.17 -8.69
C ASN A 96 -18.14 28.85 -7.75
N ALA A 97 -18.59 29.93 -7.11
CA ALA A 97 -17.72 30.72 -6.22
C ALA A 97 -17.32 29.98 -4.93
N SER A 98 -17.96 28.83 -4.66
CA SER A 98 -17.65 27.92 -3.56
C SER A 98 -18.11 26.52 -3.94
N TRP A 99 -17.33 25.52 -3.55
CA TRP A 99 -17.69 24.10 -3.69
C TRP A 99 -18.94 23.71 -2.90
N ASP A 100 -19.38 24.51 -1.91
CA ASP A 100 -20.65 24.30 -1.22
C ASP A 100 -21.88 24.41 -2.12
N ASP A 101 -21.79 25.26 -3.15
CA ASP A 101 -22.86 25.51 -4.11
C ASP A 101 -22.59 24.84 -5.47
N ALA A 102 -21.47 24.11 -5.60
CA ALA A 102 -21.01 23.52 -6.86
C ALA A 102 -21.71 22.21 -7.23
N GLY A 103 -22.44 21.58 -6.30
CA GLY A 103 -23.21 20.37 -6.61
C GLY A 103 -24.51 20.66 -7.39
N LEU A 104 -25.25 19.60 -7.71
CA LEU A 104 -26.46 19.68 -8.52
C LEU A 104 -27.43 20.74 -7.98
N LEU A 105 -27.73 21.74 -8.81
CA LEU A 105 -28.62 22.88 -8.52
C LEU A 105 -28.33 23.64 -7.23
N SER A 106 -27.11 23.51 -6.68
CA SER A 106 -26.74 23.99 -5.33
C SER A 106 -27.66 23.44 -4.22
N LEU A 107 -28.37 22.33 -4.48
CA LEU A 107 -29.23 21.64 -3.52
C LEU A 107 -28.50 20.45 -2.88
N TYR A 108 -27.63 19.81 -3.67
CA TYR A 108 -26.83 18.67 -3.24
C TYR A 108 -25.37 19.07 -3.09
N LYS A 109 -24.66 18.39 -2.20
CA LYS A 109 -23.22 18.56 -2.04
C LYS A 109 -22.49 18.07 -3.29
N SER A 110 -21.43 18.79 -3.64
CA SER A 110 -20.48 18.45 -4.71
C SER A 110 -19.97 17.01 -4.58
N MET A 111 -19.70 16.36 -5.72
CA MET A 111 -19.08 15.04 -5.76
C MET A 111 -17.74 14.97 -5.01
N ILE A 112 -16.99 16.09 -4.96
CA ILE A 112 -15.74 16.20 -4.19
C ILE A 112 -15.98 15.97 -2.70
N TYR A 113 -17.04 16.57 -2.15
CA TYR A 113 -17.41 16.37 -0.74
C TYR A 113 -17.97 14.98 -0.50
N TRP A 114 -18.77 14.47 -1.43
CA TRP A 114 -19.32 13.12 -1.38
C TRP A 114 -18.24 12.05 -1.35
N ALA A 115 -17.17 12.23 -2.13
CA ALA A 115 -16.03 11.33 -2.18
C ALA A 115 -15.24 11.28 -0.86
N GLN A 116 -15.12 12.40 -0.14
CA GLN A 116 -14.20 12.50 1.00
C GLN A 116 -14.88 12.45 2.37
N THR A 117 -16.09 13.00 2.48
CA THR A 117 -16.80 13.10 3.75
C THR A 117 -18.03 12.22 3.75
N PRO A 118 -18.16 11.29 4.71
CA PRO A 118 -19.44 10.65 4.95
C PRO A 118 -20.40 11.70 5.51
N ASP A 119 -21.25 12.28 4.66
CA ASP A 119 -22.18 13.37 5.03
C ASP A 119 -23.01 12.97 6.28
N PRO A 120 -22.80 13.61 7.46
CA PRO A 120 -23.45 13.24 8.71
C PRO A 120 -24.74 14.02 8.93
N GLY A 121 -25.35 14.59 7.89
CA GLY A 121 -26.53 15.45 7.96
C GLY A 121 -27.82 14.75 8.43
N ASN A 122 -27.91 14.30 9.69
CA ASN A 122 -29.09 13.78 10.42
C ASN A 122 -30.03 12.77 9.73
N ASP A 123 -29.74 12.36 8.50
CA ASP A 123 -30.53 11.43 7.72
C ASP A 123 -29.67 10.22 7.37
N TYR A 124 -30.07 9.03 7.84
CA TYR A 124 -29.31 7.79 7.66
C TYR A 124 -29.16 7.41 6.19
N ASP A 125 -30.02 7.94 5.31
CA ASP A 125 -30.01 7.73 3.87
C ASP A 125 -29.01 8.66 3.12
N LEU A 126 -28.19 9.46 3.83
CA LEU A 126 -27.25 10.42 3.22
C LEU A 126 -25.77 10.12 3.53
N TYR A 127 -25.44 8.95 4.07
CA TYR A 127 -24.07 8.57 4.44
C TYR A 127 -23.32 7.86 3.30
N ASN A 128 -22.11 8.31 2.94
CA ASN A 128 -21.28 7.58 1.98
C ASN A 128 -20.37 6.56 2.69
N GLU A 129 -20.83 5.32 2.78
CA GLU A 129 -20.05 4.22 3.35
C GLU A 129 -18.83 3.79 2.50
N TYR A 130 -18.71 4.34 1.29
CA TYR A 130 -17.60 4.08 0.36
C TYR A 130 -16.71 5.30 0.12
N SER A 131 -16.78 6.30 1.01
CA SER A 131 -15.90 7.48 0.97
C SER A 131 -14.43 7.14 1.19
N TRP A 132 -13.53 8.05 0.80
CA TRP A 132 -12.07 7.91 0.95
C TRP A 132 -11.65 7.57 2.37
N LEU A 133 -12.22 8.27 3.35
CA LEU A 133 -11.91 8.06 4.76
C LEU A 133 -12.25 6.62 5.20
N LEU A 134 -13.38 6.09 4.77
CA LEU A 134 -13.78 4.72 5.09
C LEU A 134 -12.99 3.69 4.29
N ALA A 135 -12.62 3.99 3.04
CA ALA A 135 -11.71 3.16 2.27
C ALA A 135 -10.35 2.98 2.99
N ARG A 136 -9.81 4.06 3.58
CA ARG A 136 -8.61 4.01 4.43
C ARG A 136 -8.82 3.14 5.67
N GLU A 137 -9.94 3.30 6.35
CA GLU A 137 -10.26 2.50 7.54
C GLU A 137 -10.42 1.01 7.21
N TYR A 138 -11.15 0.67 6.15
CA TYR A 138 -11.29 -0.70 5.68
C TYR A 138 -9.93 -1.31 5.32
N TYR A 139 -9.06 -0.54 4.67
CA TYR A 139 -7.73 -1.01 4.32
C TYR A 139 -6.87 -1.26 5.56
N HIS A 140 -6.91 -0.36 6.53
CA HIS A 140 -6.22 -0.53 7.81
C HIS A 140 -6.69 -1.77 8.55
N GLN A 141 -8.01 -1.96 8.68
CA GLN A 141 -8.59 -3.14 9.32
C GLN A 141 -8.25 -4.42 8.56
N ALA A 142 -8.24 -4.38 7.23
CA ALA A 142 -7.86 -5.52 6.40
C ALA A 142 -6.41 -5.96 6.65
N LEU A 143 -5.46 -5.01 6.72
CA LEU A 143 -4.07 -5.28 7.04
C LEU A 143 -3.90 -5.92 8.43
N LEU A 144 -4.64 -5.42 9.43
CA LEU A 144 -4.51 -5.89 10.82
C LEU A 144 -5.21 -7.22 11.10
N THR A 145 -6.25 -7.55 10.34
CA THR A 145 -7.09 -8.73 10.62
C THR A 145 -7.01 -9.82 9.56
N GLY A 146 -6.47 -9.53 8.38
CA GLY A 146 -6.56 -10.41 7.22
C GLY A 146 -7.99 -10.62 6.71
N SER A 147 -8.96 -9.81 7.15
CA SER A 147 -10.37 -9.99 6.82
C SER A 147 -10.63 -9.78 5.33
N GLU A 148 -11.10 -10.84 4.65
CA GLU A 148 -11.50 -10.75 3.25
C GLU A 148 -12.62 -9.73 3.03
N GLU A 149 -13.54 -9.58 4.00
CA GLU A 149 -14.64 -8.60 3.91
C GLU A 149 -14.10 -7.16 3.91
N GLN A 150 -13.09 -6.87 4.74
CA GLN A 150 -12.48 -5.54 4.82
C GLN A 150 -11.65 -5.24 3.57
N TYR A 151 -10.94 -6.23 3.02
CA TYR A 151 -10.29 -6.09 1.71
C TYR A 151 -11.32 -5.84 0.61
N ALA A 152 -12.40 -6.62 0.55
CA ALA A 152 -13.47 -6.45 -0.43
C ALA A 152 -14.09 -5.04 -0.36
N LYS A 153 -14.38 -4.54 0.86
CA LYS A 153 -14.86 -3.17 1.06
C LYS A 153 -13.86 -2.12 0.61
N THR A 154 -12.57 -2.29 0.90
CA THR A 154 -11.50 -1.39 0.45
C THR A 154 -11.54 -1.23 -1.08
N PHE A 155 -11.49 -2.35 -1.81
CA PHE A 155 -11.40 -2.33 -3.27
C PHE A 155 -12.70 -1.89 -3.93
N ARG A 156 -13.85 -2.24 -3.34
CA ARG A 156 -15.15 -1.71 -3.77
C ARG A 156 -15.22 -0.19 -3.59
N SER A 157 -14.79 0.33 -2.44
CA SER A 157 -14.76 1.79 -2.19
C SER A 157 -13.91 2.52 -3.23
N LEU A 158 -12.74 1.97 -3.57
CA LEU A 158 -11.88 2.55 -4.61
C LEU A 158 -12.61 2.59 -5.97
N GLY A 159 -13.36 1.55 -6.32
CA GLY A 159 -14.20 1.55 -7.53
C GLY A 159 -15.27 2.64 -7.54
N GLN A 160 -15.93 2.87 -6.41
CA GLN A 160 -16.93 3.92 -6.24
C GLN A 160 -16.32 5.33 -6.30
N LEU A 161 -15.12 5.51 -5.75
CA LEU A 161 -14.39 6.77 -5.88
C LEU A 161 -13.94 7.04 -7.32
N MET A 162 -13.52 6.00 -8.05
CA MET A 162 -13.17 6.11 -9.48
C MET A 162 -14.38 6.46 -10.34
N HIS A 163 -15.57 5.95 -10.00
CA HIS A 163 -16.82 6.36 -10.64
C HIS A 163 -17.01 7.89 -10.58
N LEU A 164 -16.92 8.46 -9.37
CA LEU A 164 -17.04 9.91 -9.19
C LEU A 164 -15.95 10.69 -9.96
N VAL A 165 -14.72 10.16 -10.04
CA VAL A 165 -13.67 10.75 -10.88
C VAL A 165 -14.09 10.74 -12.35
N SER A 166 -14.60 9.61 -12.86
CA SER A 166 -15.03 9.51 -14.26
C SER A 166 -16.22 10.40 -14.60
N ASP A 167 -17.10 10.71 -13.65
CA ASP A 167 -18.21 11.66 -13.87
C ASP A 167 -17.74 13.10 -14.08
N ALA A 168 -16.55 13.45 -13.60
CA ALA A 168 -15.93 14.72 -13.96
C ALA A 168 -15.57 14.79 -15.46
N ALA A 169 -15.58 13.67 -16.18
CA ALA A 169 -15.43 13.59 -17.63
C ALA A 169 -16.78 13.55 -18.38
N LEU A 170 -17.90 13.84 -17.72
CA LEU A 170 -19.21 14.05 -18.35
C LEU A 170 -19.52 15.54 -18.39
N PRO A 171 -19.68 16.15 -19.58
CA PRO A 171 -19.99 17.58 -19.70
C PRO A 171 -21.24 18.00 -18.91
N ALA A 172 -22.27 17.16 -18.90
CA ALA A 172 -23.51 17.40 -18.15
C ALA A 172 -23.29 17.51 -16.63
N HIS A 173 -22.42 16.66 -16.06
CA HIS A 173 -22.16 16.57 -14.63
C HIS A 173 -21.38 17.77 -14.09
N VAL A 174 -20.56 18.36 -14.94
CA VAL A 174 -19.73 19.52 -14.59
C VAL A 174 -20.30 20.85 -15.04
N ARG A 175 -21.42 20.83 -15.79
CA ARG A 175 -22.14 22.01 -16.26
C ARG A 175 -23.57 22.09 -15.72
N ASN A 176 -23.87 21.31 -14.67
CA ASN A 176 -25.16 21.29 -13.96
C ASN A 176 -26.35 21.08 -14.91
N ASP A 177 -26.16 20.22 -15.92
CA ASP A 177 -27.11 19.95 -17.00
C ASP A 177 -27.75 18.57 -16.83
N ALA A 178 -28.57 18.43 -15.78
CA ALA A 178 -29.11 17.13 -15.40
C ALA A 178 -30.21 16.64 -16.35
N HIS A 179 -30.09 15.37 -16.73
CA HIS A 179 -30.89 14.71 -17.76
C HIS A 179 -31.55 13.42 -17.21
N PRO A 180 -32.57 13.55 -16.34
CA PRO A 180 -33.21 12.42 -15.70
C PRO A 180 -34.06 11.58 -16.67
N LYS A 181 -33.87 10.25 -16.64
CA LYS A 181 -34.70 9.28 -17.37
C LYS A 181 -36.10 9.22 -16.71
N PHE A 182 -37.11 9.85 -17.30
CA PHE A 182 -38.48 9.84 -16.75
C PHE A 182 -39.30 8.62 -17.25
N PHE A 183 -39.60 7.68 -16.35
CA PHE A 183 -40.63 6.61 -16.44
C PHE A 183 -40.58 5.65 -17.66
N GLU A 184 -40.12 4.41 -17.45
CA GLU A 184 -40.29 3.30 -18.43
C GLU A 184 -41.76 2.97 -18.79
N GLU A 185 -42.73 3.19 -17.88
CA GLU A 185 -44.13 2.77 -18.08
C GLU A 185 -45.03 3.80 -18.79
N ILE A 186 -44.62 5.06 -18.92
CA ILE A 186 -45.40 6.11 -19.60
C ILE A 186 -44.45 6.99 -20.42
N THR A 187 -43.98 6.49 -21.56
CA THR A 187 -43.21 7.26 -22.55
C THR A 187 -43.98 8.52 -22.96
N ILE A 188 -43.59 9.68 -22.40
CA ILE A 188 -43.97 10.99 -22.94
C ILE A 188 -42.73 11.80 -23.31
N TYR A 189 -41.58 11.65 -22.64
CA TYR A 189 -40.28 12.24 -23.04
C TYR A 189 -39.11 11.42 -22.44
N ASP A 190 -38.19 10.98 -23.28
CA ASP A 190 -36.85 10.50 -22.90
C ASP A 190 -35.92 11.72 -22.95
N ASP A 191 -35.37 12.11 -21.80
CA ASP A 191 -34.51 13.28 -21.62
C ASP A 191 -33.14 12.87 -21.07
N SER A 192 -32.72 11.64 -21.37
CA SER A 192 -31.39 11.08 -21.08
C SER A 192 -30.27 11.90 -21.72
N ASP A 193 -29.09 11.96 -21.07
CA ASP A 193 -27.94 12.69 -21.61
C ASP A 193 -27.52 12.11 -22.98
N PRO A 194 -27.53 12.92 -24.06
CA PRO A 194 -27.24 12.42 -25.40
C PRO A 194 -25.85 11.82 -25.55
N TYR A 195 -24.85 12.37 -24.85
CA TYR A 195 -23.47 11.89 -24.93
C TYR A 195 -23.30 10.56 -24.20
N GLU A 196 -23.83 10.47 -22.98
CA GLU A 196 -23.83 9.28 -22.15
C GLU A 196 -24.50 8.10 -22.86
N ASN A 197 -25.72 8.31 -23.36
CA ASN A 197 -26.45 7.34 -24.17
C ASN A 197 -25.64 6.91 -25.41
N TRP A 198 -24.94 7.85 -26.06
CA TRP A 198 -24.11 7.51 -27.20
C TRP A 198 -22.96 6.59 -26.78
N VAL A 199 -22.28 6.88 -25.67
CA VAL A 199 -21.16 6.08 -25.15
C VAL A 199 -21.63 4.67 -24.78
N GLU A 200 -22.76 4.53 -24.09
CA GLU A 200 -23.41 3.25 -23.75
C GLU A 200 -23.68 2.41 -25.01
N ASN A 201 -24.38 3.00 -25.99
CA ASN A 201 -24.78 2.33 -27.21
C ASN A 201 -23.60 2.03 -28.15
N ASN A 202 -22.45 2.70 -27.96
CA ASN A 202 -21.26 2.56 -28.79
C ASN A 202 -20.06 1.93 -28.07
N HIS A 203 -20.26 1.15 -27.00
CA HIS A 203 -19.17 0.49 -26.26
C HIS A 203 -18.15 -0.28 -27.14
N LYS A 204 -18.57 -0.85 -28.28
CA LYS A 204 -17.65 -1.50 -29.25
C LYS A 204 -16.73 -0.52 -29.96
N LYS A 205 -17.21 0.71 -30.22
CA LYS A 205 -16.39 1.80 -30.76
C LYS A 205 -15.45 2.31 -29.69
N ILE A 206 -15.93 2.54 -28.47
CA ILE A 206 -15.11 2.96 -27.32
C ILE A 206 -13.92 2.00 -27.10
N LYS A 207 -14.16 0.69 -27.11
CA LYS A 207 -13.10 -0.33 -26.99
C LYS A 207 -12.09 -0.35 -28.13
N LYS A 208 -12.44 0.24 -29.27
CA LYS A 208 -11.59 0.32 -30.48
C LYS A 208 -10.94 1.68 -30.67
N ILE A 209 -11.33 2.71 -29.92
CA ILE A 209 -10.63 3.98 -29.91
C ILE A 209 -9.20 3.65 -29.47
N GLU A 210 -8.26 3.74 -30.40
CA GLU A 210 -6.84 3.71 -30.07
C GLU A 210 -6.56 5.02 -29.34
N TYR A 211 -6.60 4.97 -28.01
CA TYR A 211 -6.24 6.12 -27.21
C TYR A 211 -4.76 6.09 -26.87
N GLU A 212 -4.09 7.23 -27.02
CA GLU A 212 -2.85 7.46 -26.29
C GLU A 212 -3.18 7.48 -24.79
N ARG A 213 -2.42 6.71 -24.01
CA ARG A 213 -2.62 6.66 -22.56
C ARG A 213 -2.41 8.06 -21.97
N PHE A 214 -3.48 8.64 -21.44
CA PHE A 214 -3.37 9.87 -20.65
C PHE A 214 -2.81 9.54 -19.26
N THR A 215 -1.87 10.35 -18.79
CA THR A 215 -1.27 10.21 -17.46
C THR A 215 -1.30 11.56 -16.77
N VAL A 216 -1.94 11.60 -15.60
CA VAL A 216 -1.96 12.75 -14.71
C VAL A 216 -0.55 12.95 -14.13
N ASP A 217 -0.07 14.19 -14.11
CA ASP A 217 1.16 14.52 -13.40
C ASP A 217 0.90 14.53 -11.89
N GLN A 218 1.79 13.90 -11.12
CA GLN A 218 1.64 13.79 -9.66
C GLN A 218 1.67 15.14 -8.96
N ALA A 219 2.24 16.18 -9.60
CA ALA A 219 2.20 17.55 -9.07
C ALA A 219 0.77 18.07 -8.84
N ILE A 220 -0.26 17.48 -9.47
CA ILE A 220 -1.66 17.86 -9.24
C ILE A 220 -2.06 17.80 -7.75
N PHE A 221 -1.52 16.84 -6.99
CA PHE A 221 -1.88 16.69 -5.58
C PHE A 221 -1.30 17.82 -4.70
N ASP A 222 -0.24 18.48 -5.14
CA ASP A 222 0.31 19.66 -4.47
C ASP A 222 -0.48 20.94 -4.78
N MET A 223 -1.39 20.88 -5.76
CA MET A 223 -2.22 22.01 -6.20
C MET A 223 -3.58 22.05 -5.49
N ALA A 224 -3.93 21.02 -4.72
CA ALA A 224 -5.23 20.92 -4.05
C ALA A 224 -5.56 22.16 -3.21
N VAL A 225 -6.79 22.67 -3.39
CA VAL A 225 -7.30 23.80 -2.62
C VAL A 225 -7.49 23.39 -1.16
N GLU A 226 -7.01 24.23 -0.24
CA GLU A 226 -7.22 24.03 1.18
C GLU A 226 -8.71 24.15 1.52
N ASN A 227 -9.37 23.02 1.78
CA ASN A 227 -10.79 22.96 2.09
C ASN A 227 -11.07 21.99 3.24
N SER A 228 -11.57 22.51 4.37
CA SER A 228 -11.86 21.69 5.56
C SER A 228 -12.92 20.59 5.35
N SER A 229 -13.79 20.72 4.35
CA SER A 229 -14.81 19.72 3.99
C SER A 229 -14.34 18.74 2.90
N ALA A 230 -13.19 19.00 2.28
CA ALA A 230 -12.49 18.09 1.37
C ALA A 230 -10.97 18.19 1.62
N PRO A 231 -10.49 17.76 2.80
CA PRO A 231 -9.13 18.03 3.24
C PRO A 231 -8.08 17.16 2.53
N ILE A 232 -8.50 16.11 1.81
CA ILE A 232 -7.60 15.18 1.16
C ILE A 232 -7.24 15.70 -0.24
N PRO A 233 -5.94 15.72 -0.62
CA PRO A 233 -5.48 16.26 -1.90
C PRO A 233 -6.06 15.65 -3.17
N ILE A 234 -6.73 14.51 -3.08
CA ILE A 234 -7.43 13.90 -4.22
C ILE A 234 -8.49 14.82 -4.83
N SER A 235 -8.98 15.84 -4.11
CA SER A 235 -9.91 16.85 -4.63
C SER A 235 -9.39 17.49 -5.93
N ALA A 236 -8.07 17.69 -6.04
CA ALA A 236 -7.44 18.25 -7.24
C ALA A 236 -7.62 17.40 -8.51
N LEU A 237 -7.95 16.10 -8.39
CA LEU A 237 -8.32 15.28 -9.55
C LEU A 237 -9.60 15.80 -10.22
N TRP A 238 -10.50 16.42 -9.47
CA TRP A 238 -11.71 17.04 -9.97
C TRP A 238 -11.50 18.52 -10.27
N ASP A 239 -11.04 19.27 -9.26
CA ASP A 239 -10.96 20.73 -9.30
C ASP A 239 -9.91 21.23 -8.27
N HIS A 240 -9.08 22.18 -8.71
CA HIS A 240 -8.20 22.94 -7.82
C HIS A 240 -8.21 24.45 -8.09
N ASP A 241 -9.32 24.97 -8.62
CA ASP A 241 -9.55 26.39 -8.91
C ASP A 241 -8.49 26.98 -9.87
N GLU A 242 -8.01 26.24 -10.88
CA GLU A 242 -7.14 26.78 -11.93
C GLU A 242 -7.97 27.51 -13.00
N TYR A 243 -9.05 26.91 -13.50
CA TYR A 243 -9.97 27.46 -14.50
C TYR A 243 -10.99 28.40 -13.85
N GLN A 244 -11.02 29.66 -14.31
CA GLN A 244 -11.75 30.72 -13.61
C GLN A 244 -13.07 31.10 -14.28
N LYS A 245 -14.00 31.62 -13.46
CA LYS A 245 -15.34 32.06 -13.89
C LYS A 245 -15.34 33.15 -14.97
N ASP A 246 -14.28 33.93 -15.07
CA ASP A 246 -14.12 34.94 -16.13
C ASP A 246 -13.62 34.36 -17.46
N GLY A 247 -13.42 33.04 -17.52
CA GLY A 247 -12.89 32.30 -18.67
C GLY A 247 -11.36 32.29 -18.75
N SER A 248 -10.65 32.89 -17.78
CA SER A 248 -9.19 32.83 -17.74
C SER A 248 -8.67 31.43 -17.39
N ASN A 249 -7.43 31.16 -17.79
CA ASN A 249 -6.78 29.84 -17.69
C ASN A 249 -7.55 28.72 -18.39
N LEU A 250 -8.14 29.01 -19.56
CA LEU A 250 -8.80 28.03 -20.41
C LEU A 250 -7.85 26.83 -20.67
N PRO A 251 -8.17 25.62 -20.17
CA PRO A 251 -7.29 24.46 -20.29
C PRO A 251 -7.10 24.05 -21.75
N ASP A 252 -5.83 23.95 -22.16
CA ASP A 252 -5.47 23.28 -23.40
C ASP A 252 -5.37 21.76 -23.19
N GLY A 253 -5.42 20.99 -24.26
CA GLY A 253 -5.39 19.53 -24.19
C GLY A 253 -4.12 18.91 -23.64
N TRP A 254 -3.09 19.73 -23.33
CA TRP A 254 -1.75 19.28 -22.97
C TRP A 254 -1.47 19.40 -21.47
N ASN A 255 -2.21 20.26 -20.76
CA ASN A 255 -2.11 20.36 -19.30
C ASN A 255 -2.57 19.05 -18.65
N ASN A 256 -1.66 18.37 -17.94
CA ASN A 256 -1.91 17.12 -17.22
C ASN A 256 -1.95 17.31 -15.70
N THR A 257 -1.96 18.56 -15.22
CA THR A 257 -2.22 18.94 -13.82
C THR A 257 -3.55 19.65 -13.62
N ILE A 258 -4.35 19.90 -14.66
CA ILE A 258 -5.68 20.52 -14.53
C ILE A 258 -6.68 19.56 -13.84
N GLY A 259 -7.65 20.07 -13.08
CA GLY A 259 -8.76 19.24 -12.59
C GLY A 259 -9.62 18.71 -13.75
N LEU A 260 -10.11 17.47 -13.66
CA LEU A 260 -10.88 16.87 -14.75
C LEU A 260 -12.21 17.60 -14.97
N ALA A 261 -12.85 18.10 -13.91
CA ALA A 261 -14.09 18.86 -14.04
C ALA A 261 -13.84 20.22 -14.71
N GLU A 262 -12.73 20.87 -14.37
CA GLU A 262 -12.29 22.12 -14.98
C GLU A 262 -12.02 21.96 -16.48
N TYR A 263 -11.25 20.93 -16.84
CA TYR A 263 -10.96 20.58 -18.24
C TYR A 263 -12.25 20.30 -19.01
N THR A 264 -13.15 19.49 -18.46
CA THR A 264 -14.39 19.08 -19.13
C THR A 264 -15.36 20.26 -19.26
N ASN A 265 -15.56 21.04 -18.20
CA ASN A 265 -16.44 22.21 -18.19
C ASN A 265 -16.00 23.23 -19.24
N ALA A 266 -14.70 23.52 -19.31
CA ALA A 266 -14.16 24.54 -20.21
C ALA A 266 -14.22 24.16 -21.70
N ASN A 267 -14.15 22.87 -22.02
CA ASN A 267 -13.88 22.41 -23.38
C ASN A 267 -15.08 21.80 -24.11
N PHE A 268 -16.08 21.28 -23.41
CA PHE A 268 -17.18 20.53 -24.02
C PHE A 268 -18.53 21.23 -23.85
N TRP A 269 -19.38 21.08 -24.87
CA TRP A 269 -20.69 21.72 -24.93
C TRP A 269 -21.80 20.81 -24.40
N THR A 270 -22.82 21.42 -23.80
CA THR A 270 -24.07 20.77 -23.40
C THR A 270 -25.25 21.61 -23.92
N GLU A 271 -26.38 20.95 -24.23
CA GLU A 271 -27.46 21.59 -24.99
C GLU A 271 -28.21 22.67 -24.20
N ASP A 272 -28.41 22.42 -22.90
CA ASP A 272 -29.36 23.14 -22.06
C ASP A 272 -28.69 24.22 -21.18
N THR A 273 -27.39 24.11 -20.90
CA THR A 273 -26.61 25.10 -20.10
C THR A 273 -25.60 25.93 -20.89
N ARG A 274 -25.67 25.93 -22.23
CA ARG A 274 -24.73 26.65 -23.13
C ARG A 274 -24.41 28.11 -22.82
N ASP A 275 -25.39 28.90 -22.35
CA ASP A 275 -25.26 30.35 -22.14
C ASP A 275 -24.82 30.68 -20.69
N ASP A 276 -24.67 29.67 -19.83
CA ASP A 276 -24.39 29.82 -18.40
C ASP A 276 -22.87 29.84 -18.10
N TYR A 277 -22.02 29.47 -19.07
CA TYR A 277 -20.55 29.31 -18.92
C TYR A 277 -19.75 30.22 -19.87
N PRO A 278 -18.53 30.67 -19.48
CA PRO A 278 -17.68 31.55 -20.30
C PRO A 278 -17.07 30.85 -21.52
N HIS A 279 -16.88 29.53 -21.45
CA HIS A 279 -16.51 28.66 -22.56
C HIS A 279 -17.31 27.33 -22.49
N PRO A 280 -17.44 26.60 -23.60
CA PRO A 280 -17.18 27.06 -24.96
C PRO A 280 -18.29 28.02 -25.45
N ILE A 281 -17.90 29.07 -26.18
CA ILE A 281 -18.81 30.01 -26.85
C ILE A 281 -18.64 29.96 -28.36
N LEU A 282 -19.61 30.52 -29.09
CA LEU A 282 -19.63 30.48 -30.55
C LEU A 282 -18.33 31.00 -31.19
N SER A 283 -17.69 32.03 -30.60
CA SER A 283 -16.42 32.58 -31.11
C SER A 283 -15.22 31.66 -30.95
N ASP A 284 -15.32 30.60 -30.14
CA ASP A 284 -14.26 29.60 -29.95
C ASP A 284 -14.23 28.60 -31.11
N THR A 285 -15.18 28.70 -32.05
CA THR A 285 -15.35 27.79 -33.18
C THR A 285 -15.06 28.47 -34.50
N ASP A 286 -14.87 27.68 -35.55
CA ASP A 286 -14.72 28.13 -36.93
C ASP A 286 -16.05 28.43 -37.66
N TYR A 287 -17.13 28.75 -36.91
CA TYR A 287 -18.49 28.88 -37.43
C TYR A 287 -18.67 29.87 -38.59
N LYS A 288 -17.78 30.86 -38.73
CA LYS A 288 -17.91 31.92 -39.74
C LYS A 288 -17.62 31.45 -41.16
N ASP A 289 -16.82 30.39 -41.31
CA ASP A 289 -16.20 30.04 -42.60
C ASP A 289 -16.46 28.59 -43.07
N LYS A 290 -17.00 27.69 -42.22
CA LYS A 290 -17.09 26.24 -42.52
C LYS A 290 -18.38 25.76 -43.23
N TRP A 291 -19.45 26.57 -43.26
CA TRP A 291 -20.75 26.16 -43.82
C TRP A 291 -20.74 25.74 -45.32
N LEU A 292 -19.74 26.15 -46.10
CA LEU A 292 -19.63 25.78 -47.52
C LEU A 292 -19.06 24.36 -47.76
N ASN A 293 -18.60 23.68 -46.71
CA ASN A 293 -17.89 22.40 -46.81
C ASN A 293 -18.60 21.32 -45.97
N PRO A 294 -19.81 20.87 -46.34
CA PRO A 294 -20.46 19.78 -45.63
C PRO A 294 -19.74 18.45 -45.87
N GLU A 295 -19.68 17.65 -44.82
CA GLU A 295 -19.15 16.30 -44.81
C GLU A 295 -20.28 15.30 -45.12
N ILE A 296 -19.92 14.15 -45.69
CA ILE A 296 -20.87 13.08 -45.96
C ILE A 296 -20.85 12.17 -44.74
N VAL A 297 -22.02 12.00 -44.11
CA VAL A 297 -22.20 11.16 -42.93
C VAL A 297 -23.32 10.14 -43.16
N ASP A 298 -23.31 9.05 -42.41
CA ASP A 298 -24.42 8.11 -42.39
C ASP A 298 -25.57 8.73 -41.58
N GLY A 299 -26.69 9.00 -42.22
CA GLY A 299 -27.91 9.46 -41.58
C GLY A 299 -28.57 8.36 -40.75
N GLU A 300 -29.44 8.74 -39.81
CA GLU A 300 -30.16 7.82 -38.90
C GLU A 300 -31.00 6.77 -39.64
N ASP A 301 -31.38 7.03 -40.89
CA ASP A 301 -32.11 6.11 -41.77
C ASP A 301 -31.22 5.19 -42.62
N GLY A 302 -29.89 5.27 -42.44
CA GLY A 302 -28.87 4.53 -43.18
C GLY A 302 -28.58 5.08 -44.58
N GLN A 303 -29.01 6.31 -44.90
CA GLN A 303 -28.66 7.01 -46.14
C GLN A 303 -27.56 8.06 -45.92
N GLU A 304 -26.84 8.43 -46.98
CA GLU A 304 -25.84 9.51 -46.90
C GLU A 304 -26.50 10.88 -46.70
N ASP A 305 -26.18 11.52 -45.59
CA ASP A 305 -26.52 12.90 -45.27
C ASP A 305 -25.34 13.85 -45.47
N ARG A 306 -25.64 15.14 -45.64
CA ARG A 306 -24.63 16.21 -45.70
C ARG A 306 -24.68 17.01 -44.42
N ARG A 307 -23.69 16.82 -43.54
CA ARG A 307 -23.61 17.52 -42.25
C ARG A 307 -22.54 18.61 -42.29
N VAL A 308 -22.82 19.74 -41.67
CA VAL A 308 -21.80 20.78 -41.43
C VAL A 308 -21.38 20.69 -39.99
N TYR A 309 -20.11 20.43 -39.75
CA TYR A 309 -19.49 20.47 -38.44
C TYR A 309 -18.72 21.75 -38.25
N PHE A 310 -18.67 22.22 -37.01
CA PHE A 310 -17.82 23.32 -36.60
C PHE A 310 -16.77 22.79 -35.64
N SER A 311 -15.53 23.18 -35.84
CA SER A 311 -14.40 22.76 -35.01
C SER A 311 -14.12 23.79 -33.94
N LYS A 312 -13.79 23.34 -32.73
CA LYS A 312 -13.32 24.21 -31.64
C LYS A 312 -11.83 24.52 -31.84
N GLN A 313 -11.48 25.79 -31.74
CA GLN A 313 -10.16 26.35 -32.04
C GLN A 313 -9.44 26.88 -30.80
N GLU A 314 -10.17 27.35 -29.80
CA GLU A 314 -9.62 27.85 -28.52
C GLU A 314 -9.74 26.76 -27.44
N GLY A 315 -8.72 26.56 -26.60
CA GLY A 315 -8.65 25.47 -25.61
C GLY A 315 -8.27 24.11 -26.25
N GLU A 316 -8.86 23.00 -25.80
CA GLU A 316 -8.75 21.70 -26.48
C GLU A 316 -9.36 21.78 -27.90
N PRO A 317 -8.58 21.49 -28.95
CA PRO A 317 -9.10 21.39 -30.31
C PRO A 317 -9.96 20.13 -30.50
N ILE A 318 -11.16 20.32 -31.06
CA ILE A 318 -12.12 19.24 -31.34
C ILE A 318 -12.63 19.44 -32.77
N GLU A 319 -12.47 18.43 -33.63
CA GLU A 319 -12.77 18.54 -35.07
C GLU A 319 -14.28 18.61 -35.31
N HIS A 320 -15.04 17.66 -34.76
CA HIS A 320 -16.49 17.62 -34.76
C HIS A 320 -17.02 18.19 -33.44
N PHE A 321 -16.81 19.48 -33.18
CA PHE A 321 -17.18 20.04 -31.87
C PHE A 321 -18.70 20.21 -31.69
N VAL A 322 -19.38 20.78 -32.68
CA VAL A 322 -20.85 20.86 -32.77
C VAL A 322 -21.30 20.76 -34.23
N ALA A 323 -22.50 20.24 -34.45
CA ALA A 323 -23.10 20.14 -35.77
C ALA A 323 -24.13 21.26 -36.00
N ALA A 324 -24.27 21.68 -37.26
CA ALA A 324 -25.21 22.72 -37.62
C ALA A 324 -26.65 22.19 -37.73
N ASP A 325 -27.58 22.81 -37.02
CA ASP A 325 -29.01 22.48 -37.07
C ASP A 325 -29.68 23.04 -38.36
N TYR A 326 -30.87 22.56 -38.70
CA TYR A 326 -31.61 22.82 -39.94
C TYR A 326 -31.73 24.30 -40.31
N TRP A 327 -31.90 25.18 -39.31
CA TRP A 327 -32.07 26.63 -39.52
C TRP A 327 -30.76 27.43 -39.46
N HIS A 328 -29.62 26.79 -39.23
CA HIS A 328 -28.34 27.47 -39.01
C HIS A 328 -28.01 28.46 -40.12
N TYR A 329 -28.05 28.01 -41.37
CA TYR A 329 -27.71 28.85 -42.53
C TYR A 329 -28.54 30.11 -42.61
N GLN A 330 -29.87 29.97 -42.51
CA GLN A 330 -30.81 31.07 -42.63
C GLN A 330 -30.57 32.08 -41.50
N LEU A 331 -30.38 31.58 -40.27
CA LEU A 331 -30.08 32.44 -39.12
C LEU A 331 -28.74 33.17 -39.30
N TYR A 332 -27.71 32.48 -39.79
CA TYR A 332 -26.40 33.06 -40.06
C TYR A 332 -26.43 34.17 -41.13
N ILE A 333 -26.96 33.88 -42.33
CA ILE A 333 -26.96 34.86 -43.44
C ILE A 333 -27.84 36.08 -43.16
N PHE A 334 -28.88 35.93 -42.35
CA PHE A 334 -29.74 37.04 -41.94
C PHE A 334 -29.24 37.75 -40.68
N ASN A 335 -28.03 37.41 -40.20
CA ASN A 335 -27.39 37.98 -39.01
C ASN A 335 -28.33 37.98 -37.80
N LYS A 336 -28.96 36.83 -37.56
CA LYS A 336 -29.94 36.63 -36.49
C LYS A 336 -29.23 36.22 -35.20
N PRO A 337 -29.53 36.85 -34.04
CA PRO A 337 -28.94 36.45 -32.77
C PRO A 337 -29.28 35.01 -32.38
N GLU A 338 -30.37 34.45 -32.93
CA GLU A 338 -30.78 33.06 -32.72
C GLU A 338 -29.85 32.03 -33.37
N VAL A 339 -28.88 32.43 -34.22
CA VAL A 339 -27.88 31.51 -34.80
C VAL A 339 -27.09 30.76 -33.73
N LYS A 340 -26.92 31.36 -32.55
CA LYS A 340 -26.28 30.70 -31.40
C LYS A 340 -27.06 29.50 -30.85
N TYR A 341 -28.30 29.29 -31.33
CA TYR A 341 -29.20 28.24 -30.92
C TYR A 341 -29.44 27.17 -31.98
N SER A 342 -28.76 27.26 -33.13
CA SER A 342 -28.90 26.33 -34.24
C SER A 342 -27.71 25.38 -34.33
N PHE A 343 -27.42 24.73 -33.20
CA PHE A 343 -26.40 23.69 -33.07
C PHE A 343 -26.99 22.54 -32.26
N PHE A 344 -26.48 21.34 -32.50
CA PHE A 344 -26.81 20.13 -31.77
C PHE A 344 -25.59 19.19 -31.79
N LEU A 345 -25.60 18.16 -30.95
CA LEU A 345 -24.59 17.10 -30.97
C LEU A 345 -25.13 15.88 -31.72
N ASP A 346 -24.31 15.29 -32.59
CA ASP A 346 -24.59 14.02 -33.23
C ASP A 346 -23.50 12.99 -32.93
N GLU A 347 -23.62 11.81 -33.55
CA GLU A 347 -22.70 10.70 -33.37
C GLU A 347 -21.22 11.04 -33.59
N GLU A 348 -20.90 11.89 -34.58
CA GLU A 348 -19.51 12.26 -34.85
C GLU A 348 -18.99 13.21 -33.77
N CYS A 349 -19.85 14.11 -33.27
CA CYS A 349 -19.50 14.96 -32.13
C CYS A 349 -19.23 14.13 -30.86
N HIS A 350 -20.12 13.20 -30.54
CA HIS A 350 -19.96 12.34 -29.37
C HIS A 350 -18.72 11.44 -29.48
N ARG A 351 -18.38 10.96 -30.69
CA ARG A 351 -17.13 10.23 -30.91
C ARG A 351 -15.91 11.09 -30.58
N ASP A 352 -15.81 12.28 -31.16
CA ASP A 352 -14.67 13.16 -30.91
C ASP A 352 -14.58 13.56 -29.43
N TYR A 353 -15.72 13.71 -28.73
CA TYR A 353 -15.75 13.95 -27.29
C TYR A 353 -15.19 12.75 -26.51
N ALA A 354 -15.64 11.54 -26.83
CA ALA A 354 -15.19 10.31 -26.19
C ALA A 354 -13.70 10.02 -26.42
N GLU A 355 -13.15 10.37 -27.58
CA GLU A 355 -11.71 10.27 -27.86
C GLU A 355 -10.85 11.12 -26.91
N LYS A 356 -11.41 12.18 -26.33
CA LYS A 356 -10.73 13.07 -25.37
C LYS A 356 -11.02 12.71 -23.92
N LEU A 357 -12.27 12.37 -23.61
CA LEU A 357 -12.77 12.22 -22.25
C LEU A 357 -12.51 10.83 -21.65
N ILE A 358 -12.71 9.75 -22.41
CA ILE A 358 -12.50 8.37 -21.91
C ILE A 358 -11.04 8.11 -21.48
N PRO A 359 -10.01 8.50 -22.27
CA PRO A 359 -8.62 8.27 -21.87
C PRO A 359 -8.24 9.04 -20.60
N ARG A 360 -8.81 10.24 -20.41
CA ARG A 360 -8.63 11.04 -19.20
C ARG A 360 -9.34 10.39 -18.02
N ALA A 361 -10.61 9.97 -18.15
CA ALA A 361 -11.31 9.27 -17.08
C ALA A 361 -10.53 8.03 -16.58
N ILE A 362 -9.93 7.26 -17.49
CA ILE A 362 -9.03 6.14 -17.16
C ILE A 362 -7.76 6.63 -16.45
N GLY A 363 -7.11 7.68 -16.97
CA GLY A 363 -5.86 8.23 -16.43
C GLY A 363 -6.02 8.82 -15.02
N TYR A 364 -7.07 9.61 -14.77
CA TYR A 364 -7.37 10.19 -13.45
C TYR A 364 -7.79 9.11 -12.46
N SER A 365 -8.58 8.11 -12.89
CA SER A 365 -8.93 6.95 -12.05
C SER A 365 -7.69 6.13 -11.66
N ALA A 366 -6.73 5.97 -12.57
CA ALA A 366 -5.44 5.34 -12.25
C ALA A 366 -4.60 6.19 -11.29
N ALA A 367 -4.62 7.52 -11.41
CA ALA A 367 -3.94 8.44 -10.50
C ALA A 367 -4.52 8.38 -9.07
N LEU A 368 -5.84 8.21 -8.93
CA LEU A 368 -6.50 7.97 -7.64
C LEU A 368 -5.95 6.71 -6.96
N LEU A 369 -5.83 5.59 -7.70
CA LEU A 369 -5.26 4.35 -7.19
C LEU A 369 -3.78 4.50 -6.83
N ASP A 370 -2.99 5.16 -7.69
CA ASP A 370 -1.58 5.47 -7.43
C ASP A 370 -1.44 6.24 -6.11
N TYR A 371 -2.28 7.25 -5.90
CA TYR A 371 -2.26 8.07 -4.68
C TYR A 371 -2.64 7.27 -3.44
N PHE A 372 -3.64 6.38 -3.54
CA PHE A 372 -4.06 5.53 -2.41
C PHE A 372 -2.92 4.63 -1.93
N PHE A 373 -2.19 4.01 -2.86
CA PHE A 373 -1.13 3.05 -2.54
C PHE A 373 0.30 3.63 -2.49
N ARG A 374 0.47 4.96 -2.63
CA ARG A 374 1.79 5.59 -2.82
C ARG A 374 2.80 5.39 -1.69
N GLY A 375 2.33 5.28 -0.45
CA GLY A 375 3.20 5.14 0.71
C GLY A 375 3.97 3.83 0.68
N GLN A 376 5.27 3.89 0.95
CA GLN A 376 6.13 2.70 0.97
C GLN A 376 7.14 2.76 2.12
N MET A 377 7.47 1.59 2.65
CA MET A 377 8.49 1.43 3.67
C MET A 377 9.29 0.14 3.48
N GLN A 378 10.56 0.19 3.84
CA GLN A 378 11.40 -0.97 4.03
C GLN A 378 11.47 -1.33 5.51
N VAL A 379 11.50 -2.63 5.80
CA VAL A 379 11.56 -3.15 7.17
C VAL A 379 12.67 -4.19 7.23
N THR A 380 13.62 -3.96 8.13
CA THR A 380 14.57 -4.98 8.57
C THR A 380 14.13 -5.48 9.93
N ALA A 381 13.95 -6.80 10.06
CA ALA A 381 13.43 -7.42 11.26
C ALA A 381 14.50 -8.21 11.99
N ARG A 382 14.53 -8.11 13.32
CA ARG A 382 15.42 -8.85 14.22
C ARG A 382 14.60 -9.46 15.36
N PRO A 383 14.22 -10.73 15.26
CA PRO A 383 13.42 -11.41 16.27
C PRO A 383 14.31 -11.91 17.40
N TYR A 384 13.82 -11.88 18.63
CA TYR A 384 14.51 -12.33 19.83
C TYR A 384 13.70 -13.44 20.49
N PHE A 385 14.37 -14.51 20.88
CA PHE A 385 13.72 -15.71 21.41
C PHE A 385 14.04 -15.95 22.89
N TYR A 386 13.04 -16.41 23.62
CA TYR A 386 13.15 -16.83 25.01
C TYR A 386 12.14 -17.95 25.26
N ASP A 387 12.55 -19.01 25.98
CA ASP A 387 11.69 -20.14 26.34
C ASP A 387 10.96 -20.74 25.12
N ASN A 388 11.72 -21.10 24.07
CA ASN A 388 11.21 -21.64 22.80
C ASN A 388 10.13 -20.79 22.09
N SER A 389 10.07 -19.49 22.37
CA SER A 389 9.05 -18.60 21.82
C SER A 389 9.64 -17.28 21.34
N LEU A 390 8.99 -16.65 20.36
CA LEU A 390 9.29 -15.27 19.95
C LEU A 390 8.93 -14.33 21.11
N TYR A 391 9.94 -13.78 21.76
CA TYR A 391 9.79 -12.90 22.92
C TYR A 391 9.55 -11.45 22.51
N THR A 392 10.35 -10.94 21.58
CA THR A 392 10.21 -9.58 21.04
C THR A 392 10.82 -9.50 19.66
N ILE A 393 10.50 -8.45 18.90
CA ILE A 393 11.10 -8.16 17.62
C ILE A 393 11.49 -6.68 17.56
N ASN A 394 12.73 -6.42 17.15
CA ASN A 394 13.17 -5.09 16.77
C ASN A 394 13.00 -4.92 15.27
N LEU A 395 12.37 -3.82 14.88
CA LEU A 395 12.18 -3.43 13.48
C LEU A 395 12.95 -2.14 13.22
N LYS A 396 13.86 -2.17 12.25
CA LYS A 396 14.36 -0.95 11.63
C LYS A 396 13.47 -0.64 10.43
N ILE A 397 12.76 0.48 10.50
CA ILE A 397 11.80 0.92 9.48
C ILE A 397 12.39 2.12 8.76
N GLU A 398 12.43 2.07 7.44
CA GLU A 398 12.87 3.17 6.58
C GLU A 398 11.72 3.63 5.68
N ASN A 399 11.47 4.94 5.64
CA ASN A 399 10.48 5.50 4.74
C ASN A 399 11.07 5.60 3.33
N THR A 400 10.52 4.81 2.40
CA THR A 400 10.96 4.74 1.01
C THR A 400 9.86 5.18 0.05
N THR A 401 8.94 6.04 0.52
CA THR A 401 7.83 6.56 -0.28
C THR A 401 8.35 7.28 -1.52
N PRO A 402 8.02 6.86 -2.76
CA PRO A 402 8.62 7.42 -3.97
C PRO A 402 8.34 8.91 -4.21
N SER A 403 7.26 9.45 -3.66
CA SER A 403 6.91 10.87 -3.68
C SER A 403 7.69 11.71 -2.65
N GLU A 404 8.64 11.10 -1.93
CA GLU A 404 9.48 11.74 -0.90
C GLU A 404 8.67 12.34 0.28
N GLU A 405 7.41 11.91 0.44
CA GLU A 405 6.53 12.38 1.50
C GLU A 405 6.93 11.83 2.87
N THR A 406 6.88 12.71 3.88
CA THR A 406 7.09 12.37 5.30
C THR A 406 5.91 11.57 5.85
N MET A 407 6.20 10.50 6.62
CA MET A 407 5.22 9.85 7.50
C MET A 407 5.27 10.55 8.87
N SER A 408 4.16 11.09 9.36
CA SER A 408 4.14 11.88 10.60
C SER A 408 2.81 11.76 11.35
N ALA A 409 2.79 12.22 12.60
CA ALA A 409 1.58 12.28 13.45
C ALA A 409 0.74 10.99 13.41
N GLY A 410 1.41 9.84 13.46
CA GLY A 410 0.78 8.54 13.26
C GLY A 410 1.24 7.48 14.25
N THR A 411 0.80 6.25 14.00
CA THR A 411 1.19 5.08 14.78
C THR A 411 1.52 3.91 13.87
N PHE A 412 2.45 3.07 14.31
CA PHE A 412 2.75 1.78 13.75
C PHE A 412 2.09 0.68 14.58
N THR A 413 1.34 -0.19 13.93
CA THR A 413 0.75 -1.40 14.51
C THR A 413 1.34 -2.62 13.82
N LEU A 414 1.79 -3.61 14.59
CA LEU A 414 2.32 -4.87 14.10
C LEU A 414 1.36 -6.02 14.41
N VAL A 415 1.14 -6.90 13.44
CA VAL A 415 0.41 -8.16 13.63
C VAL A 415 1.24 -9.30 13.07
N PHE A 416 1.39 -10.35 13.87
CA PHE A 416 1.98 -11.62 13.47
C PHE A 416 0.88 -12.55 12.98
N ARG A 417 1.17 -13.29 11.91
CA ARG A 417 0.30 -14.32 11.36
C ARG A 417 1.12 -15.58 11.15
N TYR A 418 0.71 -16.72 11.69
CA TYR A 418 1.45 -17.96 11.52
C TYR A 418 0.53 -19.17 11.41
N THR A 419 0.99 -20.22 10.73
CA THR A 419 0.28 -21.48 10.63
C THR A 419 0.69 -22.37 11.80
N PRO A 420 -0.24 -22.76 12.70
CA PRO A 420 0.11 -23.62 13.82
C PRO A 420 0.52 -25.03 13.35
N ALA A 421 1.22 -25.78 14.21
CA ALA A 421 1.63 -27.14 13.92
C ALA A 421 0.45 -28.03 13.49
N GLY A 422 0.53 -28.62 12.29
CA GLY A 422 -0.52 -29.45 11.70
C GLY A 422 -1.66 -28.67 11.03
N GLY A 423 -1.59 -27.34 10.99
CA GLY A 423 -2.52 -26.48 10.24
C GLY A 423 -2.36 -26.57 8.73
N SER A 424 -3.36 -26.07 8.01
CA SER A 424 -3.42 -26.11 6.55
C SER A 424 -2.42 -25.12 5.91
N PRO A 425 -1.59 -25.55 4.95
CA PRO A 425 -0.59 -24.68 4.30
C PRO A 425 -1.18 -23.52 3.47
N ASP A 426 -2.49 -23.53 3.20
CA ASP A 426 -3.19 -22.44 2.52
C ASP A 426 -3.49 -21.25 3.46
N GLY A 427 -3.16 -21.39 4.75
CA GLY A 427 -3.34 -20.37 5.77
C GLY A 427 -4.76 -20.28 6.33
N SER A 428 -5.65 -21.24 6.01
CA SER A 428 -7.02 -21.24 6.55
C SER A 428 -7.09 -21.42 8.06
N ASP A 429 -6.03 -22.01 8.64
CA ASP A 429 -5.87 -22.25 10.07
C ASP A 429 -4.90 -21.25 10.73
N ASP A 430 -4.52 -20.18 10.02
CA ASP A 430 -3.56 -19.21 10.53
C ASP A 430 -4.08 -18.49 11.79
N ILE A 431 -3.18 -18.33 12.76
CA ILE A 431 -3.43 -17.58 14.00
C ILE A 431 -2.87 -16.17 13.83
N PHE A 432 -3.69 -15.18 14.18
CA PHE A 432 -3.30 -13.78 14.20
C PHE A 432 -3.02 -13.34 15.63
N VAL A 433 -1.80 -12.86 15.88
CA VAL A 433 -1.34 -12.35 17.17
C VAL A 433 -0.96 -10.89 16.99
N PRO A 434 -1.75 -9.92 17.49
CA PRO A 434 -1.34 -8.52 17.46
C PRO A 434 -0.15 -8.29 18.39
N ALA A 435 0.62 -7.23 18.14
CA ALA A 435 1.54 -6.74 19.14
C ALA A 435 0.77 -6.18 20.34
N SER A 436 1.30 -6.35 21.55
CA SER A 436 0.71 -5.87 22.80
C SER A 436 0.64 -4.35 22.91
N GLN A 437 1.37 -3.64 22.04
CA GLN A 437 1.41 -2.19 21.96
C GLN A 437 1.60 -1.70 20.53
N GLN A 438 1.12 -0.49 20.27
CA GLN A 438 1.45 0.31 19.10
C GLN A 438 2.69 1.15 19.39
N ALA A 439 3.32 1.67 18.33
CA ALA A 439 4.46 2.57 18.44
C ALA A 439 4.15 3.91 17.77
N ASP A 440 4.41 5.01 18.47
CA ASP A 440 4.16 6.36 17.95
C ASP A 440 5.19 6.74 16.87
N CYS A 441 4.70 7.37 15.80
CA CYS A 441 5.50 7.96 14.74
C CYS A 441 5.24 9.46 14.70
N THR A 442 6.06 10.23 15.42
CA THR A 442 5.99 11.70 15.37
C THR A 442 6.35 12.20 13.98
N GLU A 443 7.48 11.75 13.44
CA GLU A 443 8.02 12.12 12.13
C GLU A 443 9.02 11.06 11.64
N LEU A 444 8.93 10.70 10.36
CA LEU A 444 9.85 9.86 9.62
C LEU A 444 10.01 10.41 8.20
N LEU A 445 11.09 11.15 7.99
CA LEU A 445 11.42 11.75 6.70
C LEU A 445 11.76 10.67 5.65
N PHE A 446 11.66 11.03 4.38
CA PHE A 446 12.11 10.15 3.30
C PHE A 446 13.60 9.80 3.45
N ASN A 447 13.94 8.51 3.26
CA ASN A 447 15.25 7.91 3.49
C ASN A 447 15.79 8.01 4.93
N ASP A 448 14.99 8.46 5.89
CA ASP A 448 15.29 8.31 7.30
C ASP A 448 14.78 6.96 7.82
N SER A 449 15.37 6.52 8.93
CA SER A 449 14.99 5.27 9.59
C SER A 449 14.75 5.44 11.08
N MET A 450 13.92 4.58 11.64
CA MET A 450 13.68 4.47 13.07
C MET A 450 13.69 3.01 13.53
N ASP A 451 14.13 2.79 14.77
CA ASP A 451 14.13 1.49 15.42
C ASP A 451 12.95 1.39 16.41
N LEU A 452 12.07 0.41 16.20
CA LEU A 452 10.90 0.16 17.03
C LEU A 452 10.95 -1.26 17.61
N TRP A 453 10.37 -1.42 18.80
CA TRP A 453 10.26 -2.71 19.49
C TRP A 453 8.81 -3.11 19.63
N PHE A 454 8.51 -4.35 19.26
CA PHE A 454 7.18 -4.94 19.39
C PHE A 454 7.26 -6.25 20.18
N TYR A 455 6.21 -6.52 20.95
CA TYR A 455 6.06 -7.72 21.75
C TYR A 455 4.75 -8.39 21.33
N PRO A 456 4.74 -9.68 20.99
CA PRO A 456 3.50 -10.36 20.66
C PRO A 456 2.57 -10.39 21.89
N SER A 457 1.25 -10.29 21.67
CA SER A 457 0.26 -10.36 22.76
C SER A 457 0.11 -11.75 23.37
N ASP A 458 0.43 -12.78 22.57
CA ASP A 458 0.33 -14.19 22.90
C ASP A 458 1.59 -14.91 22.44
N GLU A 459 1.80 -16.12 22.97
CA GLU A 459 2.96 -16.95 22.64
C GLU A 459 2.98 -17.33 21.16
N ILE A 460 4.14 -17.16 20.51
CA ILE A 460 4.41 -17.62 19.15
C ILE A 460 5.57 -18.60 19.24
N PRO A 461 5.29 -19.92 19.13
CA PRO A 461 6.31 -20.94 19.28
C PRO A 461 7.39 -20.86 18.19
N ILE A 462 8.65 -21.09 18.56
CA ILE A 462 9.80 -20.98 17.65
C ILE A 462 9.71 -21.97 16.48
N GLU A 463 9.10 -23.14 16.68
CA GLU A 463 8.88 -24.14 15.63
C GLU A 463 7.92 -23.67 14.53
N CYS A 464 7.13 -22.63 14.79
CA CYS A 464 6.22 -22.03 13.81
C CYS A 464 6.88 -20.90 13.00
N LEU A 465 8.11 -20.48 13.34
CA LEU A 465 8.75 -19.27 12.80
C LEU A 465 8.80 -19.26 11.27
N ASP A 466 9.06 -20.40 10.63
CA ASP A 466 9.15 -20.51 9.17
C ASP A 466 7.85 -20.13 8.45
N SER A 467 6.70 -20.25 9.13
CA SER A 467 5.39 -19.85 8.64
C SER A 467 5.00 -18.41 9.01
N VAL A 468 5.73 -17.77 9.94
CA VAL A 468 5.39 -16.44 10.44
C VAL A 468 5.52 -15.40 9.33
N LYS A 469 4.45 -14.64 9.16
CA LYS A 469 4.39 -13.40 8.39
C LYS A 469 4.01 -12.27 9.33
N CYS A 470 4.70 -11.16 9.21
CA CYS A 470 4.46 -9.95 9.96
C CYS A 470 3.81 -8.92 9.04
N THR A 471 2.72 -8.28 9.48
CA THR A 471 2.12 -7.12 8.82
C THR A 471 2.32 -5.89 9.70
N LEU A 472 3.13 -4.95 9.24
CA LEU A 472 3.30 -3.64 9.85
C LEU A 472 2.40 -2.64 9.11
N ALA A 473 1.55 -1.92 9.83
CA ALA A 473 0.70 -0.87 9.29
C ALA A 473 0.99 0.46 9.97
N PHE A 474 1.30 1.48 9.18
CA PHE A 474 1.28 2.88 9.59
C PHE A 474 -0.11 3.46 9.36
N GLN A 475 -0.64 4.19 10.34
CA GLN A 475 -1.82 5.05 10.18
C GLN A 475 -1.48 6.44 10.73
N GLY A 476 -1.56 7.47 9.89
CA GLY A 476 -1.16 8.83 10.27
C GLY A 476 -1.21 9.81 9.10
N THR A 477 -0.34 10.81 9.12
CA THR A 477 -0.19 11.77 8.02
C THR A 477 0.90 11.30 7.06
N LEU A 478 0.60 11.25 5.75
CA LEU A 478 1.56 11.05 4.68
C LEU A 478 1.53 12.28 3.77
N GLY A 479 2.58 13.09 3.80
CA GLY A 479 2.60 14.37 3.09
C GLY A 479 1.44 15.27 3.52
N ASN A 480 0.55 15.60 2.58
CA ASN A 480 -0.62 16.44 2.82
C ASN A 480 -1.90 15.64 3.17
N GLU A 481 -1.85 14.31 3.21
CA GLU A 481 -3.00 13.47 3.56
C GLU A 481 -2.95 13.06 5.03
N THR A 482 -3.91 13.51 5.84
CA THR A 482 -4.15 12.96 7.18
C THR A 482 -4.95 11.65 7.11
N GLY A 483 -4.66 10.69 7.98
CA GLY A 483 -5.36 9.40 8.00
C GLY A 483 -4.92 8.43 6.89
N ALA A 484 -3.77 8.70 6.25
CA ALA A 484 -3.15 7.80 5.29
C ALA A 484 -2.75 6.48 5.97
N VAL A 485 -2.75 5.39 5.19
CA VAL A 485 -2.43 4.04 5.65
C VAL A 485 -1.37 3.42 4.76
N VAL A 486 -0.28 2.92 5.35
CA VAL A 486 0.82 2.27 4.64
C VAL A 486 1.08 0.91 5.25
N GLY A 487 1.03 -0.15 4.43
CA GLY A 487 1.20 -1.54 4.88
C GLY A 487 2.47 -2.17 4.34
N LYS A 488 3.16 -2.97 5.16
CA LYS A 488 4.29 -3.81 4.77
C LYS A 488 4.16 -5.20 5.38
N VAL A 489 4.10 -6.21 4.53
CA VAL A 489 4.21 -7.62 4.89
C VAL A 489 5.67 -8.06 4.68
N PHE A 490 6.22 -8.74 5.69
CA PHE A 490 7.58 -9.26 5.69
C PHE A 490 7.65 -10.52 6.57
N THR A 491 8.78 -11.22 6.51
CA THR A 491 9.07 -12.34 7.42
C THR A 491 10.07 -11.91 8.50
N PRO A 492 9.95 -12.37 9.75
CA PRO A 492 10.85 -11.97 10.82
C PRO A 492 12.28 -12.48 10.64
N GLY A 493 12.50 -13.55 9.85
CA GLY A 493 13.79 -14.17 9.62
C GLY A 493 13.64 -15.68 9.48
N THR A 494 14.75 -16.41 9.57
CA THR A 494 14.80 -17.87 9.58
C THR A 494 15.75 -18.35 10.66
N ILE A 495 15.44 -19.48 11.31
CA ILE A 495 16.38 -20.15 12.21
C ILE A 495 17.39 -20.93 11.36
N LEU A 496 18.67 -20.63 11.51
CA LEU A 496 19.77 -21.38 10.88
C LEU A 496 20.30 -22.48 11.81
N PHE A 497 20.30 -22.21 13.11
CA PHE A 497 20.71 -23.13 14.16
C PHE A 497 19.94 -22.79 15.44
N ASN A 498 19.53 -23.81 16.20
CA ASN A 498 18.84 -23.67 17.49
C ASN A 498 19.22 -24.82 18.41
N GLU A 499 19.76 -24.49 19.58
CA GLU A 499 20.05 -25.40 20.68
C GLU A 499 19.42 -24.87 21.97
N GLU A 500 18.64 -25.73 22.62
CA GLU A 500 17.79 -25.47 23.81
C GLU A 500 17.92 -26.63 24.83
N TRP A 501 18.80 -27.59 24.57
CA TRP A 501 19.10 -28.75 25.40
C TRP A 501 17.89 -29.62 25.77
N ASP A 502 16.81 -29.54 25.01
CA ASP A 502 15.54 -30.23 25.26
C ASP A 502 15.63 -31.74 24.99
N GLN A 503 16.54 -32.16 24.12
CA GLN A 503 16.83 -33.58 23.81
C GLN A 503 18.23 -34.02 24.29
N GLY A 504 18.83 -33.33 25.26
CA GLY A 504 20.17 -33.69 25.74
C GLY A 504 21.30 -33.33 24.76
N LEU A 505 22.48 -33.93 24.95
CA LEU A 505 23.71 -33.52 24.23
C LEU A 505 23.84 -34.08 22.80
N THR A 506 23.10 -35.13 22.43
CA THR A 506 23.36 -35.87 21.19
C THR A 506 22.16 -36.05 20.27
N ASP A 507 20.94 -35.86 20.79
CA ASP A 507 19.73 -36.20 20.04
C ASP A 507 19.25 -35.03 19.16
N SER A 508 19.37 -33.78 19.63
CA SER A 508 19.12 -32.56 18.84
C SER A 508 20.28 -32.27 17.88
N HIS A 509 21.50 -32.21 18.42
CA HIS A 509 22.74 -31.99 17.67
C HIS A 509 23.83 -32.92 18.22
N PRO A 510 24.77 -33.42 17.39
CA PRO A 510 25.84 -34.31 17.83
C PRO A 510 26.96 -33.55 18.56
N TRP A 511 26.70 -32.99 19.74
CA TRP A 511 27.75 -32.35 20.52
C TRP A 511 28.79 -33.37 20.99
N GLU A 512 30.06 -33.04 20.77
CA GLU A 512 31.21 -33.84 21.14
C GLU A 512 31.95 -33.24 22.33
N SER A 513 32.68 -34.06 23.07
CA SER A 513 33.49 -33.60 24.20
C SER A 513 34.69 -34.49 24.43
N THR A 514 35.74 -33.93 25.05
CA THR A 514 36.86 -34.73 25.53
C THR A 514 36.40 -35.53 26.75
N PRO A 515 36.53 -36.88 26.73
CA PRO A 515 36.19 -37.71 27.88
C PRO A 515 37.02 -37.34 29.11
N ASP A 516 36.39 -37.30 30.28
CA ASP A 516 37.06 -36.91 31.53
C ASP A 516 38.30 -37.77 31.85
N SER A 517 38.31 -39.02 31.40
CA SER A 517 39.45 -39.94 31.53
C SER A 517 40.72 -39.49 30.79
N GLN A 518 40.64 -38.50 29.92
CA GLN A 518 41.81 -37.90 29.27
C GLN A 518 42.46 -36.79 30.11
N ASN A 519 41.76 -36.26 31.11
CA ASN A 519 42.36 -35.38 32.10
C ASN A 519 43.22 -36.19 33.08
N GLU A 520 44.22 -35.54 33.67
CA GLU A 520 44.91 -36.11 34.82
C GLU A 520 43.95 -36.27 36.02
N ASP A 521 44.30 -37.15 36.95
CA ASP A 521 43.56 -37.35 38.21
C ASP A 521 43.85 -36.20 39.18
N ASN A 522 43.44 -35.00 38.79
CA ASN A 522 43.69 -33.72 39.47
C ASN A 522 42.38 -32.95 39.79
N GLY A 523 41.21 -33.54 39.56
CA GLY A 523 39.94 -32.83 39.58
C GLY A 523 38.75 -33.61 39.00
N THR A 524 37.67 -32.90 38.68
CA THR A 524 36.47 -33.43 38.00
C THR A 524 36.02 -32.48 36.88
N SER A 525 35.52 -33.02 35.77
CA SER A 525 34.85 -32.26 34.72
C SER A 525 33.49 -32.89 34.44
N THR A 526 32.40 -32.10 34.51
CA THR A 526 31.04 -32.59 34.32
C THR A 526 30.29 -31.75 33.29
N LYS A 527 29.33 -32.41 32.63
CA LYS A 527 28.42 -31.85 31.64
C LYS A 527 27.07 -32.52 31.87
N THR A 528 26.07 -31.76 32.27
CA THR A 528 24.76 -32.30 32.61
C THR A 528 23.69 -31.47 31.94
N VAL A 529 22.77 -32.15 31.26
CA VAL A 529 21.57 -31.52 30.74
C VAL A 529 20.41 -31.87 31.67
N ALA A 530 19.75 -30.86 32.20
CA ALA A 530 18.57 -31.00 33.05
C ALA A 530 17.65 -29.79 32.86
N ASP A 531 16.34 -30.04 32.82
CA ASP A 531 15.31 -28.99 32.70
C ASP A 531 15.56 -27.98 31.56
N GLY A 532 16.05 -28.46 30.40
CA GLY A 532 16.31 -27.61 29.23
C GLY A 532 17.59 -26.76 29.32
N ARG A 533 18.50 -27.09 30.24
CA ARG A 533 19.75 -26.34 30.44
C ARG A 533 20.97 -27.24 30.45
N LEU A 534 22.06 -26.76 29.88
CA LEU A 534 23.38 -27.36 30.01
C LEU A 534 24.13 -26.73 31.18
N THR A 535 24.51 -27.56 32.15
CA THR A 535 25.48 -27.19 33.17
C THR A 535 26.84 -27.83 32.88
N MET A 536 27.89 -27.01 32.84
CA MET A 536 29.29 -27.45 32.76
C MET A 536 30.04 -27.03 34.02
N GLU A 537 30.68 -27.98 34.70
CA GLU A 537 31.48 -27.70 35.89
C GLU A 537 32.86 -28.36 35.79
N LEU A 538 33.91 -27.57 36.00
CA LEU A 538 35.30 -28.02 36.12
C LEU A 538 35.84 -27.68 37.51
N VAL A 539 36.30 -28.69 38.24
CA VAL A 539 37.00 -28.55 39.53
C VAL A 539 38.43 -29.04 39.38
N ARG A 540 39.41 -28.23 39.77
CA ARG A 540 40.83 -28.57 39.82
C ARG A 540 41.37 -28.37 41.24
N ASN A 541 41.85 -29.44 41.85
CA ASN A 541 42.26 -29.45 43.26
C ASN A 541 43.58 -28.66 43.49
N ALA A 542 43.73 -28.06 44.67
CA ALA A 542 44.88 -27.20 45.00
C ALA A 542 46.25 -27.89 44.99
N ASP A 543 46.28 -29.21 45.23
CA ASP A 543 47.52 -29.99 45.39
C ASP A 543 48.23 -30.32 44.07
N PHE A 544 47.66 -29.92 42.93
CA PHE A 544 48.18 -30.21 41.61
C PHE A 544 48.64 -28.92 40.93
N GLU A 545 49.46 -29.04 39.88
CA GLU A 545 49.87 -27.91 39.02
C GLU A 545 49.51 -28.16 37.56
N THR A 546 49.02 -29.35 37.21
CA THR A 546 48.75 -29.73 35.82
C THR A 546 47.42 -29.19 35.34
N ALA A 547 47.37 -28.94 34.03
CA ALA A 547 46.18 -28.44 33.35
C ALA A 547 44.98 -29.39 33.46
N ARG A 548 43.78 -28.82 33.31
CA ARG A 548 42.51 -29.56 33.20
C ARG A 548 41.59 -28.85 32.22
N VAL A 549 40.88 -29.63 31.40
CA VAL A 549 39.94 -29.12 30.38
C VAL A 549 38.55 -29.74 30.58
N ASN A 550 37.53 -28.95 30.29
CA ASN A 550 36.15 -29.37 30.12
C ASN A 550 35.59 -28.62 28.90
N ASP A 551 35.48 -29.32 27.79
CA ASP A 551 35.12 -28.79 26.48
C ASP A 551 33.88 -29.49 25.93
N LEU A 552 33.01 -28.75 25.25
CA LEU A 552 31.88 -29.27 24.49
C LEU A 552 31.84 -28.52 23.17
N TRP A 553 31.77 -29.21 22.04
CA TRP A 553 31.76 -28.55 20.73
C TRP A 553 30.83 -29.24 19.74
N MET A 554 30.37 -28.47 18.76
CA MET A 554 29.53 -28.91 17.65
C MET A 554 30.23 -28.56 16.35
N ASP A 555 30.56 -29.59 15.55
CA ASP A 555 31.32 -29.46 14.30
C ASP A 555 30.38 -29.50 13.08
N PHE A 556 30.33 -28.40 12.32
CA PHE A 556 29.54 -28.27 11.10
C PHE A 556 30.28 -28.73 9.84
N THR A 557 31.56 -29.10 9.95
CA THR A 557 32.41 -29.57 8.84
C THR A 557 32.38 -31.10 8.66
N VAL A 558 31.65 -31.80 9.54
CA VAL A 558 31.48 -33.25 9.49
C VAL A 558 31.06 -33.74 8.10
N ASN A 559 31.59 -34.90 7.69
CA ASN A 559 31.38 -35.50 6.36
C ASN A 559 31.88 -34.66 5.17
N GLY A 560 32.79 -33.70 5.39
CA GLY A 560 33.41 -32.89 4.33
C GLY A 560 32.59 -31.68 3.91
N SER A 561 31.71 -31.19 4.80
CA SER A 561 31.01 -29.91 4.66
C SER A 561 31.98 -28.74 4.81
N GLU A 562 31.69 -27.61 4.15
CA GLU A 562 32.43 -26.35 4.35
C GLU A 562 32.03 -25.62 5.65
N GLY A 563 30.97 -26.09 6.32
CA GLY A 563 30.38 -25.47 7.51
C GLY A 563 28.93 -25.01 7.29
N LEU A 564 28.35 -24.36 8.29
CA LEU A 564 27.03 -23.73 8.19
C LEU A 564 27.17 -22.35 7.55
N LEU A 565 26.48 -22.10 6.43
CA LEU A 565 26.50 -20.80 5.75
C LEU A 565 25.93 -19.71 6.66
N ILE A 566 26.64 -18.59 6.79
CA ILE A 566 26.21 -17.43 7.57
C ILE A 566 25.97 -16.27 6.60
N PRO A 567 24.71 -15.99 6.21
CA PRO A 567 24.37 -14.81 5.41
C PRO A 567 24.68 -13.49 6.14
N GLU A 568 24.91 -12.43 5.37
CA GLU A 568 24.95 -11.07 5.91
C GLU A 568 23.62 -10.75 6.62
N GLY A 569 23.68 -10.14 7.80
CA GLY A 569 22.49 -9.92 8.62
C GLY A 569 22.16 -11.03 9.63
N THR A 570 22.93 -12.13 9.66
CA THR A 570 22.74 -13.18 10.68
C THR A 570 23.12 -12.69 12.07
N ASP A 571 22.20 -12.86 13.02
CA ASP A 571 22.40 -12.58 14.44
C ASP A 571 22.68 -13.88 15.22
N LEU A 572 23.75 -13.88 16.02
CA LEU A 572 23.99 -14.87 17.06
C LEU A 572 23.19 -14.46 18.29
N GLN A 573 22.35 -15.36 18.80
CA GLN A 573 21.64 -15.19 20.05
C GLN A 573 21.99 -16.27 21.04
N PHE A 574 22.27 -15.91 22.28
CA PHE A 574 22.51 -16.89 23.33
C PHE A 574 22.14 -16.36 24.71
N ILE A 575 21.92 -17.29 25.62
CA ILE A 575 21.66 -17.03 27.04
C ILE A 575 22.57 -17.96 27.84
N ILE A 576 23.51 -17.36 28.57
CA ILE A 576 24.31 -18.05 29.58
C ILE A 576 23.89 -17.45 30.92
N GLU A 577 23.18 -18.23 31.72
CA GLU A 577 22.55 -17.80 32.97
C GLU A 577 23.61 -17.50 34.03
N GLU A 578 24.65 -18.33 34.10
CA GLU A 578 25.80 -18.12 34.96
C GLU A 578 27.08 -18.51 34.22
N MET A 579 28.12 -17.68 34.40
CA MET A 579 29.49 -18.00 34.03
C MET A 579 30.40 -17.51 35.14
N SER A 580 30.90 -18.41 35.98
CA SER A 580 31.68 -18.05 37.16
C SER A 580 32.99 -18.84 37.27
N THR A 581 34.01 -18.15 37.79
CA THR A 581 35.33 -18.73 38.07
C THR A 581 35.70 -18.40 39.51
N THR A 582 35.81 -19.43 40.34
CA THR A 582 36.31 -19.31 41.71
C THR A 582 37.72 -19.87 41.77
N SER A 583 38.69 -19.06 42.20
CA SER A 583 40.07 -19.52 42.37
C SER A 583 40.73 -18.96 43.64
N SER A 584 41.76 -19.65 44.13
CA SER A 584 42.60 -19.16 45.23
C SER A 584 43.75 -18.25 44.77
N ASP A 585 44.03 -18.19 43.46
CA ASP A 585 45.10 -17.39 42.81
C ASP A 585 44.67 -16.87 41.39
N SER A 586 45.34 -15.84 40.85
CA SER A 586 45.02 -15.10 39.59
C SER A 586 45.75 -15.65 38.34
N PRO A 587 45.39 -15.26 37.08
CA PRO A 587 44.27 -15.67 36.21
C PRO A 587 44.79 -16.55 35.05
N VAL A 588 44.81 -17.87 35.24
CA VAL A 588 45.28 -18.84 34.22
C VAL A 588 44.19 -19.86 33.88
N ALA A 589 42.94 -19.42 33.97
CA ALA A 589 41.78 -20.21 33.64
C ALA A 589 40.94 -19.50 32.59
N ASN A 590 40.75 -20.12 31.42
CA ASN A 590 39.91 -19.63 30.35
C ASN A 590 38.50 -20.19 30.50
N HIS A 591 37.51 -19.34 30.25
CA HIS A 591 36.10 -19.67 30.37
C HIS A 591 35.35 -18.97 29.25
N ILE A 592 35.08 -19.68 28.14
CA ILE A 592 34.62 -19.04 26.90
C ILE A 592 33.53 -19.84 26.19
N MET A 593 32.71 -19.12 25.42
CA MET A 593 31.99 -19.66 24.26
C MET A 593 32.70 -19.19 22.99
N GLY A 594 33.05 -20.12 22.11
CA GLY A 594 33.74 -19.87 20.85
C GLY A 594 32.84 -20.15 19.64
N LEU A 595 32.95 -19.32 18.61
CA LEU A 595 32.45 -19.62 17.27
C LEU A 595 33.62 -19.50 16.29
N ASN A 596 33.96 -20.60 15.62
CA ASN A 596 35.04 -20.64 14.65
C ASN A 596 34.49 -20.63 13.23
N PHE A 597 35.10 -19.84 12.38
CA PHE A 597 34.70 -19.64 10.99
C PHE A 597 35.85 -19.96 10.04
N ASN A 598 35.51 -20.17 8.78
CA ASN A 598 36.48 -20.36 7.72
C ASN A 598 37.52 -19.23 7.67
N GLU A 599 38.71 -19.56 7.19
CA GLU A 599 39.89 -18.68 7.17
C GLU A 599 40.39 -18.25 8.56
N GLY A 600 39.98 -18.96 9.63
CA GLY A 600 40.49 -18.77 10.98
C GLY A 600 39.89 -17.56 11.71
N LEU A 601 38.76 -17.04 11.24
CA LEU A 601 37.99 -16.04 11.98
C LEU A 601 37.37 -16.69 13.22
N MET A 602 37.32 -15.96 14.33
CA MET A 602 36.75 -16.49 15.58
C MET A 602 36.06 -15.39 16.39
N LEU A 603 34.93 -15.72 17.00
CA LEU A 603 34.33 -14.94 18.08
C LEU A 603 34.54 -15.70 19.40
N GLN A 604 35.04 -15.03 20.43
CA GLN A 604 35.16 -15.56 21.79
C GLN A 604 34.38 -14.69 22.77
N TYR A 605 33.39 -15.29 23.41
CA TYR A 605 32.57 -14.67 24.45
C TYR A 605 33.02 -15.13 25.84
N SER A 606 33.18 -14.17 26.76
CA SER A 606 33.49 -14.39 28.17
C SER A 606 32.80 -13.31 29.01
N ASP A 607 32.56 -13.53 30.30
CA ASP A 607 32.16 -12.45 31.22
C ASP A 607 33.41 -11.62 31.63
N GLN A 608 33.93 -11.82 32.84
CA GLN A 608 35.14 -11.13 33.36
C GLN A 608 36.41 -12.00 33.32
N GLY A 609 36.35 -13.20 32.73
CA GLY A 609 37.46 -14.16 32.67
C GLY A 609 38.45 -13.89 31.52
N PRO A 610 39.71 -14.37 31.60
CA PRO A 610 40.66 -14.24 30.51
C PRO A 610 40.24 -15.08 29.31
N TYR A 611 40.49 -14.54 28.12
CA TYR A 611 40.27 -15.21 26.84
C TYR A 611 41.43 -16.15 26.49
N LEU A 612 41.17 -17.10 25.60
CA LEU A 612 42.23 -17.90 25.00
C LEU A 612 42.82 -17.14 23.81
N TYR A 613 44.08 -16.70 23.89
CA TYR A 613 44.74 -16.12 22.71
C TYR A 613 44.81 -17.19 21.61
N TRP A 614 44.14 -16.91 20.49
CA TRP A 614 44.00 -17.84 19.39
C TRP A 614 44.79 -17.38 18.16
N ASN A 615 44.37 -16.27 17.54
CA ASN A 615 45.07 -15.64 16.42
C ASN A 615 44.71 -14.15 16.32
N ASP A 616 45.24 -13.48 15.29
CA ASP A 616 45.00 -12.05 15.04
C ASP A 616 43.65 -11.75 14.36
N THR A 617 42.87 -12.77 14.03
CA THR A 617 41.51 -12.70 13.44
C THR A 617 40.42 -13.08 14.45
N THR A 618 40.77 -13.15 15.73
CA THR A 618 39.85 -13.46 16.83
C THR A 618 39.31 -12.19 17.47
N LEU A 619 37.99 -12.11 17.65
CA LEU A 619 37.33 -11.09 18.45
C LEU A 619 37.05 -11.60 19.86
N TYR A 620 37.36 -10.76 20.83
CA TYR A 620 37.18 -11.03 22.25
C TYR A 620 36.05 -10.14 22.77
N LEU A 621 34.92 -10.76 23.08
CA LEU A 621 33.65 -10.10 23.36
C LEU A 621 33.23 -10.38 24.81
N GLN A 622 32.99 -9.30 25.55
CA GLN A 622 32.42 -9.40 26.89
C GLN A 622 30.90 -9.45 26.82
N PHE A 623 30.28 -10.27 27.65
CA PHE A 623 28.83 -10.29 27.82
C PHE A 623 28.45 -10.34 29.31
N THR A 624 27.19 -10.06 29.61
CA THR A 624 26.66 -10.13 30.98
C THR A 624 25.81 -11.40 31.13
N PRO A 625 26.14 -12.33 32.03
CA PRO A 625 25.30 -13.50 32.30
C PRO A 625 23.88 -13.14 32.73
N GLY A 626 22.92 -14.03 32.43
CA GLY A 626 21.49 -13.84 32.72
C GLY A 626 20.77 -12.85 31.80
N GLN A 627 21.35 -12.52 30.65
CA GLN A 627 20.74 -11.66 29.63
C GLN A 627 20.68 -12.38 28.29
N ILE A 628 19.70 -12.00 27.45
CA ILE A 628 19.68 -12.37 26.04
C ILE A 628 20.74 -11.55 25.32
N ILE A 629 21.80 -12.21 24.87
CA ILE A 629 22.81 -11.60 24.01
C ILE A 629 22.35 -11.80 22.57
N ALA A 630 22.46 -10.75 21.76
CA ALA A 630 22.09 -10.77 20.34
C ALA A 630 23.05 -9.89 19.55
N ASP A 631 23.95 -10.50 18.81
CA ASP A 631 24.98 -9.80 18.06
C ASP A 631 24.96 -10.16 16.58
N ASN A 632 25.04 -9.14 15.73
CA ASN A 632 25.17 -9.34 14.30
C ASN A 632 26.61 -9.75 13.94
N ILE A 633 26.78 -10.98 13.47
CA ILE A 633 28.11 -11.60 13.26
C ILE A 633 28.95 -10.78 12.28
N HIS A 634 28.37 -10.37 11.14
CA HIS A 634 29.07 -9.59 10.13
C HIS A 634 29.46 -8.21 10.66
N SER A 635 28.53 -7.54 11.36
CA SER A 635 28.79 -6.22 11.94
C SER A 635 29.93 -6.28 12.96
N LEU A 636 30.05 -7.35 13.76
CA LEU A 636 31.15 -7.52 14.71
C LEU A 636 32.52 -7.50 14.01
N PHE A 637 32.71 -8.32 12.98
CA PHE A 637 33.96 -8.35 12.22
C PHE A 637 34.23 -7.05 11.46
N GLN A 638 33.21 -6.48 10.80
CA GLN A 638 33.34 -5.20 10.09
C GLN A 638 33.76 -4.07 11.03
N ASN A 639 33.12 -3.95 12.19
CA ASN A 639 33.42 -2.91 13.18
C ASN A 639 34.84 -3.04 13.75
N ALA A 640 35.37 -4.26 13.82
CA ALA A 640 36.74 -4.52 14.22
C ALA A 640 37.77 -4.37 13.08
N GLY A 641 37.34 -4.10 11.85
CA GLY A 641 38.20 -3.98 10.67
C GLY A 641 38.80 -5.32 10.21
N ILE A 642 38.18 -6.44 10.58
CA ILE A 642 38.57 -7.79 10.15
C ILE A 642 37.88 -8.08 8.81
N SER A 643 38.66 -8.51 7.80
CA SER A 643 38.09 -8.92 6.51
C SER A 643 37.28 -10.20 6.67
N ILE A 644 36.08 -10.20 6.09
CA ILE A 644 35.15 -11.33 6.11
C ILE A 644 35.29 -12.09 4.79
N PRO A 645 35.48 -13.43 4.83
CA PRO A 645 35.47 -14.26 3.63
C PRO A 645 34.08 -14.26 2.97
N ASP A 646 34.03 -14.43 1.66
CA ASP A 646 32.79 -14.56 0.88
C ASP A 646 32.82 -15.88 0.08
N PRO A 647 32.05 -16.92 0.49
CA PRO A 647 31.10 -16.94 1.61
C PRO A 647 31.74 -17.11 3.01
N LEU A 648 31.03 -16.67 4.05
CA LEU A 648 31.35 -16.93 5.46
C LEU A 648 30.66 -18.21 5.94
N TYR A 649 31.44 -19.16 6.45
CA TYR A 649 30.95 -20.41 7.02
C TYR A 649 31.34 -20.52 8.49
N LEU A 650 30.38 -20.91 9.33
CA LEU A 650 30.63 -21.35 10.70
C LEU A 650 31.07 -22.82 10.67
N GLU A 651 32.30 -23.06 11.12
CA GLU A 651 32.92 -24.38 11.16
C GLU A 651 32.56 -25.12 12.47
N ASP A 652 32.59 -24.44 13.61
CA ASP A 652 32.18 -25.02 14.90
C ASP A 652 31.69 -23.99 15.93
N ILE A 653 30.88 -24.46 16.87
CA ILE A 653 30.56 -23.77 18.13
C ILE A 653 31.19 -24.56 19.27
N SER A 654 31.85 -23.89 20.20
CA SER A 654 32.50 -24.53 21.35
C SER A 654 32.21 -23.83 22.66
N LEU A 655 32.11 -24.61 23.74
CA LEU A 655 32.06 -24.17 25.13
C LEU A 655 33.29 -24.74 25.82
N LEU A 656 34.12 -23.88 26.42
CA LEU A 656 35.41 -24.28 26.97
C LEU A 656 35.62 -23.73 28.38
N GLN A 657 35.93 -24.64 29.29
CA GLN A 657 36.54 -24.37 30.59
C GLN A 657 37.93 -25.00 30.60
N GLN A 658 38.97 -24.20 30.78
CA GLN A 658 40.34 -24.69 30.82
C GLN A 658 41.10 -24.02 31.94
N VAL A 659 41.79 -24.80 32.76
CA VAL A 659 42.81 -24.30 33.68
C VAL A 659 44.17 -24.72 33.15
N HIS A 660 45.07 -23.76 32.94
CA HIS A 660 46.46 -24.00 32.53
C HIS A 660 47.33 -24.43 33.70
N ASP A 661 48.57 -24.83 33.40
CA ASP A 661 49.52 -25.26 34.42
C ASP A 661 49.77 -24.15 35.46
N SER A 662 49.27 -24.36 36.69
CA SER A 662 49.26 -23.36 37.75
C SER A 662 48.94 -23.95 39.13
N ALA A 663 49.39 -23.26 40.18
CA ALA A 663 49.01 -23.58 41.55
C ALA A 663 47.60 -23.04 41.90
N GLY A 664 46.97 -23.65 42.91
CA GLY A 664 45.72 -23.15 43.53
C GLY A 664 44.45 -23.91 43.17
N ALA A 665 43.41 -23.89 44.02
CA ALA A 665 42.15 -24.53 43.64
C ALA A 665 41.42 -23.67 42.59
N TYR A 666 40.80 -24.32 41.60
CA TYR A 666 39.95 -23.67 40.61
C TYR A 666 38.61 -24.40 40.50
N GLN A 667 37.54 -23.64 40.41
CA GLN A 667 36.19 -24.12 40.09
C GLN A 667 35.61 -23.20 39.04
N LEU A 668 35.31 -23.74 37.86
CA LEU A 668 34.65 -23.03 36.76
C LEU A 668 33.26 -23.62 36.60
N PHE A 669 32.26 -22.75 36.45
CA PHE A 669 30.85 -23.13 36.33
C PHE A 669 30.16 -22.33 35.23
N MET A 670 29.51 -23.02 34.30
CA MET A 670 28.72 -22.44 33.22
C MET A 670 27.34 -23.08 33.19
N GLU A 671 26.30 -22.26 33.12
CA GLU A 671 24.93 -22.70 32.85
C GLU A 671 24.47 -22.04 31.54
N VAL A 672 24.28 -22.83 30.49
CA VAL A 672 23.85 -22.39 29.17
C VAL A 672 22.40 -22.78 28.97
N ASP A 673 21.56 -21.79 28.66
CA ASP A 673 20.13 -21.96 28.43
C ASP A 673 19.87 -22.18 26.94
N ALA A 674 20.39 -21.32 26.06
CA ALA A 674 20.20 -21.48 24.62
C ALA A 674 21.32 -20.87 23.76
N ILE A 675 21.50 -21.41 22.54
CA ILE A 675 22.36 -20.87 21.47
C ILE A 675 21.60 -20.94 20.14
N ARG A 676 21.47 -19.82 19.44
CA ARG A 676 20.69 -19.68 18.21
C ARG A 676 21.43 -18.85 17.18
N LEU A 677 21.24 -19.19 15.91
CA LEU A 677 21.63 -18.36 14.77
C LEU A 677 20.38 -18.03 13.99
N VAL A 678 20.10 -16.74 13.83
CA VAL A 678 18.91 -16.23 13.16
C VAL A 678 19.34 -15.43 11.95
N GLY A 679 19.00 -15.93 10.77
CA GLY A 679 19.34 -15.32 9.49
C GLY A 679 18.19 -14.51 8.88
N PRO A 680 18.48 -13.63 7.90
CA PRO A 680 17.44 -13.08 7.03
C PRO A 680 16.81 -14.17 6.16
N LYS A 681 15.61 -13.90 5.63
CA LYS A 681 14.88 -14.79 4.73
C LYS A 681 14.73 -14.19 3.33
#